data_AF-A0A811RC91-F1
#
_entry.id   AF-A0A811RC91-F1
#
_cell.length_a   1.000
_cell.length_b   1.000
_cell.length_c   1.000
_cell.angle_alpha   90.00
_cell.angle_beta   90.00
_cell.angle_gamma   90.00
#
_symmetry.space_group_name_H-M   'P 1'
#
loop_
_entity.id
_entity.type
_entity.pdbx_description
1 polymer ?
#
loop_
_entity_poly.entity_id
_entity_poly.type
_entity_poly.pdbx_seq_one_letter_code
_entity_poly.pdbx_strand_id
1 'polypeptide(L)'
;MGSSSPAVGVAMAAEAARAHVERIRRERFYIGREERNPLAEDIHQAVSYLSEELYSKDVHFLMELIQNAEDNDYPVDVEPSLEFVITKKDITSTGADLTLVVFNNEKGFSALNIESICRIGKSTKKGNRHLGYIGEKGIGFKSVFLVSSQPHIFSNGYQIKFSEKPSVNCDIGYIVPEWVDGKPSLDDIQAVYGCSKRLPTTTIILPLKTDKILAVKNELSSTHPEILLFLSKIRRLSVREMNDDPKASKINQISISSEVEYKMRKDIDAESYTVHLAIQENGKGKEDECTYYMWKQKFAVKPECRVQKRIEVDQWVITLAFPHGQRLNNGARSPGMYAFLPTEMVTNLPFIIQADFLLASSRESILFDNKWNRGILDCVPSAFVNAFGALLKSSSNAPLFALPPIFRFLPIQASPIMLFDSIRQSIKTKVTAEDIIPCESYTTEKIFCKPTEVSRLDRAFWRILNMAQKQGNNLQNLSLHGTFILSSYLDCQEYDDVLRFLGIGYANYGWYGKFIEGSNLVKEGPEEVYVELLSFIAENWQTKFSNTHMKHAPLIKCVSGNGSLSYYSVQYMSTTSLCICLAPNVNDLSWLICWNKELSAASGLFFMPLITQNSLNVLCRRNIMEWLRNVARLNFFTLYEYAVLVAKALHTRRLVLVYCHFLHHSHEKKYITDGNIRQLCNAMPVVDNNGCLINERNSLLVLAKGSNWAALMVSNPWKAQKYIELSADYSCAGTYAGYCTSEGQLITLLRTYAKAIDVPFLRPPNASFPSASKPLTVENALLLLQWIRNLISSGIQLPQHFLNCLRNGKWVKTSNGYNAPSGSFLTSDEWGNLLQTQSASVVVPMIDQEFYGNKISAYKVELGALGVLFELSDALKYIGNKLMPIDTTSTLSQASLFSLLKFIRYLNENHVTPVHLIERIKNGCWLKTSVGHRSPVGSILFDLEWESASAVSSLPFVHSDFYDDDIFGYKQELELLGVLTSFKQNYQLIIDNFKYPTCSVSSSVAIFMLRCVRYAAYPQNFLKRLQEWKWLKTNVGFRAPTETFLVDDKWKCILRIVDEVPLDLDYYGDEIRPYMVELKKAGLVTDLEEKQFNRV
;
A
#
# COMPACT_ATOMS: atom_id res chain seq x y z
N MET A 1 12.97 -85.53 -68.78
CA MET A 1 11.66 -84.94 -68.46
C MET A 1 10.80 -86.02 -67.82
N GLY A 2 10.30 -85.77 -66.63
CA GLY A 2 9.51 -86.74 -65.86
C GLY A 2 9.09 -86.13 -64.54
N SER A 3 8.24 -85.11 -64.61
CA SER A 3 7.57 -84.53 -63.44
C SER A 3 6.51 -85.52 -62.97
N SER A 4 6.84 -86.34 -61.97
CA SER A 4 5.85 -87.09 -61.21
C SER A 4 4.88 -86.11 -60.55
N SER A 5 3.59 -86.37 -60.75
CA SER A 5 2.49 -85.57 -60.18
C SER A 5 2.58 -85.52 -58.65
N PRO A 6 2.31 -84.37 -58.00
CA PRO A 6 2.30 -84.25 -56.54
C PRO A 6 1.32 -85.22 -55.86
N ALA A 7 0.29 -85.71 -56.57
CA ALA A 7 -0.66 -86.71 -56.05
C ALA A 7 -0.01 -88.08 -55.76
N VAL A 8 1.02 -88.48 -56.52
CA VAL A 8 1.70 -89.79 -56.37
C VAL A 8 2.59 -89.80 -55.13
N GLY A 9 3.26 -88.67 -54.83
CA GLY A 9 4.10 -88.54 -53.64
C GLY A 9 3.33 -88.58 -52.32
N VAL A 10 2.10 -88.04 -52.29
CA VAL A 10 1.23 -88.03 -51.10
C VAL A 10 0.68 -89.43 -50.80
N ALA A 11 0.28 -90.18 -51.83
CA ALA A 11 -0.21 -91.56 -51.66
C ALA A 11 0.88 -92.50 -51.11
N MET A 12 2.11 -92.41 -51.64
CA MET A 12 3.25 -93.20 -51.15
C MET A 12 3.63 -92.87 -49.70
N ALA A 13 3.57 -91.59 -49.31
CA ALA A 13 3.82 -91.17 -47.93
C ALA A 13 2.76 -91.71 -46.96
N ALA A 14 1.48 -91.73 -47.37
CA ALA A 14 0.39 -92.28 -46.56
C ALA A 14 0.51 -93.80 -46.37
N GLU A 15 0.90 -94.55 -47.39
CA GLU A 15 1.15 -96.00 -47.26
C GLU A 15 2.30 -96.32 -46.30
N ALA A 16 3.43 -95.59 -46.40
CA ALA A 16 4.55 -95.74 -45.48
C ALA A 16 4.16 -95.39 -44.04
N ALA A 17 3.38 -94.31 -43.85
CA ALA A 17 2.84 -93.91 -42.56
C ALA A 17 1.89 -94.99 -41.98
N ARG A 18 1.02 -95.59 -42.80
CA ARG A 18 0.11 -96.66 -42.39
C ARG A 18 0.87 -97.90 -41.94
N ALA A 19 1.86 -98.34 -42.74
CA ALA A 19 2.72 -99.46 -42.38
C ALA A 19 3.46 -99.21 -41.05
N HIS A 20 3.90 -97.98 -40.81
CA HIS A 20 4.53 -97.61 -39.55
C HIS A 20 3.56 -97.69 -38.35
N VAL A 21 2.32 -97.20 -38.50
CA VAL A 21 1.29 -97.28 -37.46
C VAL A 21 0.94 -98.73 -37.12
N GLU A 22 0.75 -99.59 -38.14
CA GLU A 22 0.50 -101.01 -37.93
C GLU A 22 1.68 -101.73 -37.26
N ARG A 23 2.92 -101.33 -37.58
CA ARG A 23 4.10 -101.79 -36.86
C ARG A 23 4.04 -101.43 -35.38
N ILE A 24 3.68 -100.19 -35.02
CA ILE A 24 3.52 -99.79 -33.61
C ILE A 24 2.44 -100.63 -32.92
N ARG A 25 1.27 -100.79 -33.57
CA ARG A 25 0.13 -101.58 -33.06
C ARG A 25 0.54 -103.03 -32.77
N ARG A 26 1.21 -103.67 -33.74
CA ARG A 26 1.70 -105.04 -33.61
C ARG A 26 2.82 -105.17 -32.59
N GLU A 27 3.84 -104.32 -32.66
CA GLU A 27 5.06 -104.49 -31.85
C GLU A 27 4.87 -104.14 -30.39
N ARG A 28 4.06 -103.13 -30.11
CA ARG A 28 4.00 -102.52 -28.78
C ARG A 28 2.72 -102.77 -28.02
N PHE A 29 1.61 -102.86 -28.74
CA PHE A 29 0.29 -103.13 -28.16
C PHE A 29 -0.16 -104.57 -28.39
N TYR A 30 0.66 -105.36 -29.08
CA TYR A 30 0.45 -106.78 -29.38
C TYR A 30 -0.85 -107.04 -30.18
N ILE A 31 -1.34 -106.01 -30.88
CA ILE A 31 -2.54 -106.11 -31.72
C ILE A 31 -2.18 -106.91 -32.97
N GLY A 32 -2.93 -107.98 -33.25
CA GLY A 32 -2.64 -108.89 -34.37
C GLY A 32 -1.50 -109.88 -34.11
N ARG A 33 -1.09 -110.04 -32.83
CA ARG A 33 -0.26 -111.16 -32.36
C ARG A 33 -1.14 -112.24 -31.72
N GLU A 34 -0.60 -113.44 -31.54
CA GLU A 34 -1.28 -114.52 -30.79
C GLU A 34 -1.29 -114.25 -29.28
N GLU A 35 -0.31 -113.49 -28.77
CA GLU A 35 -0.14 -113.16 -27.35
C GLU A 35 -0.83 -111.84 -26.98
N ARG A 36 -1.41 -111.76 -25.77
CA ARG A 36 -1.89 -110.50 -25.18
C ARG A 36 -0.76 -109.80 -24.43
N ASN A 37 -0.81 -108.48 -24.38
CA ASN A 37 0.16 -107.69 -23.60
C ASN A 37 -0.09 -107.89 -22.10
N PRO A 38 0.86 -108.50 -21.33
CA PRO A 38 0.66 -108.79 -19.91
C PRO A 38 0.60 -107.54 -19.03
N LEU A 39 1.08 -106.38 -19.51
CA LEU A 39 1.07 -105.11 -18.80
C LEU A 39 -0.08 -104.19 -19.22
N ALA A 40 -1.05 -104.68 -19.99
CA ALA A 40 -2.11 -103.85 -20.55
C ALA A 40 -2.90 -103.07 -19.48
N GLU A 41 -3.28 -103.74 -18.40
CA GLU A 41 -4.04 -103.15 -17.29
C GLU A 41 -3.25 -102.06 -16.55
N ASP A 42 -2.01 -102.36 -16.14
CA ASP A 42 -1.12 -101.40 -15.48
C ASP A 42 -0.84 -100.16 -16.36
N ILE A 43 -0.62 -100.38 -17.65
CA ILE A 43 -0.39 -99.31 -18.63
C ILE A 43 -1.65 -98.44 -18.77
N HIS A 44 -2.83 -99.06 -18.90
CA HIS A 44 -4.08 -98.31 -19.01
C HIS A 44 -4.32 -97.45 -17.77
N GLN A 45 -4.20 -98.04 -16.58
CA GLN A 45 -4.42 -97.34 -15.31
C GLN A 45 -3.42 -96.20 -15.11
N ALA A 46 -2.15 -96.41 -15.46
CA ALA A 46 -1.12 -95.36 -15.39
C ALA A 46 -1.44 -94.18 -16.31
N VAL A 47 -1.89 -94.42 -17.55
CA VAL A 47 -2.25 -93.30 -18.46
C VAL A 47 -3.52 -92.60 -18.00
N SER A 48 -4.52 -93.34 -17.56
CA SER A 48 -5.78 -92.77 -17.04
C SER A 48 -5.50 -91.81 -15.87
N TYR A 49 -4.73 -92.23 -14.86
CA TYR A 49 -4.36 -91.35 -13.75
C TYR A 49 -3.52 -90.15 -14.20
N LEU A 50 -2.56 -90.33 -15.11
CA LEU A 50 -1.76 -89.21 -15.64
C LEU A 50 -2.57 -88.23 -16.48
N SER A 51 -3.64 -88.69 -17.13
CA SER A 51 -4.55 -87.86 -17.93
C SER A 51 -5.60 -87.14 -17.08
N GLU A 52 -6.05 -87.73 -15.97
CA GLU A 52 -7.10 -87.17 -15.09
C GLU A 52 -6.55 -86.38 -13.89
N GLU A 53 -5.59 -86.92 -13.13
CA GLU A 53 -5.17 -86.34 -11.84
C GLU A 53 -4.08 -85.26 -11.97
N LEU A 54 -3.28 -85.26 -13.05
CA LEU A 54 -2.25 -84.24 -13.24
C LEU A 54 -2.80 -82.90 -13.74
N TYR A 55 -4.02 -82.88 -14.25
CA TYR A 55 -4.63 -81.72 -14.89
C TYR A 55 -5.94 -81.37 -14.18
N SER A 56 -5.84 -80.66 -13.07
CA SER A 56 -6.99 -80.26 -12.22
C SER A 56 -7.90 -79.18 -12.84
N LYS A 57 -7.51 -78.58 -13.97
CA LYS A 57 -8.28 -77.56 -14.68
C LYS A 57 -8.28 -77.84 -16.18
N ASP A 58 -9.42 -77.54 -16.81
CA ASP A 58 -9.64 -77.68 -18.25
C ASP A 58 -8.72 -76.79 -19.10
N VAL A 59 -8.05 -75.78 -18.50
CA VAL A 59 -7.17 -74.81 -19.18
C VAL A 59 -5.75 -75.30 -19.53
N HIS A 60 -5.40 -76.53 -19.17
CA HIS A 60 -4.03 -77.00 -19.34
C HIS A 60 -3.74 -77.53 -20.76
N PHE A 61 -4.76 -77.93 -21.53
CA PHE A 61 -4.53 -78.52 -22.85
C PHE A 61 -4.07 -77.48 -23.88
N LEU A 62 -4.61 -76.26 -23.85
CA LEU A 62 -4.25 -75.21 -24.81
C LEU A 62 -2.77 -74.86 -24.70
N MET A 63 -2.30 -74.67 -23.47
CA MET A 63 -0.91 -74.34 -23.18
C MET A 63 0.04 -75.46 -23.62
N GLU A 64 -0.34 -76.72 -23.47
CA GLU A 64 0.45 -77.87 -23.94
C GLU A 64 0.48 -77.96 -25.48
N LEU A 65 -0.62 -77.64 -26.17
CA LEU A 65 -0.66 -77.58 -27.63
C LEU A 65 0.24 -76.45 -28.17
N ILE A 66 0.23 -75.28 -27.51
CA ILE A 66 1.11 -74.16 -27.86
C ILE A 66 2.57 -74.52 -27.63
N GLN A 67 2.92 -75.19 -26.52
CA GLN A 67 4.29 -75.69 -26.28
C GLN A 67 4.71 -76.69 -27.34
N ASN A 68 3.82 -77.62 -27.73
CA ASN A 68 4.12 -78.58 -28.76
C ASN A 68 4.40 -77.90 -30.10
N ALA A 69 3.61 -76.89 -30.46
CA ALA A 69 3.85 -76.08 -31.65
C ALA A 69 5.16 -75.27 -31.57
N GLU A 70 5.47 -74.66 -30.43
CA GLU A 70 6.74 -73.94 -30.21
C GLU A 70 7.96 -74.86 -30.36
N ASP A 71 7.85 -76.10 -29.88
CA ASP A 71 8.93 -77.08 -29.96
C ASP A 71 9.09 -77.68 -31.38
N ASN A 72 8.11 -77.53 -32.27
CA ASN A 72 8.16 -78.05 -33.64
C ASN A 72 9.21 -77.33 -34.51
N ASP A 73 9.55 -77.95 -35.64
CA ASP A 73 10.47 -77.37 -36.62
C ASP A 73 9.70 -76.79 -37.81
N TYR A 74 10.10 -75.59 -38.21
CA TYR A 74 9.46 -74.84 -39.28
C TYR A 74 10.41 -74.73 -40.49
N PRO A 75 9.88 -74.69 -41.73
CA PRO A 75 10.63 -74.26 -42.90
C PRO A 75 11.25 -72.86 -42.74
N VAL A 76 12.33 -72.57 -43.47
CA VAL A 76 13.09 -71.30 -43.32
C VAL A 76 12.28 -70.08 -43.77
N ASP A 77 11.47 -70.22 -44.82
CA ASP A 77 10.76 -69.11 -45.47
C ASP A 77 9.27 -69.02 -45.07
N VAL A 78 8.89 -69.57 -43.91
CA VAL A 78 7.52 -69.44 -43.40
C VAL A 78 7.52 -68.76 -42.04
N GLU A 79 6.50 -67.94 -41.80
CA GLU A 79 6.22 -67.42 -40.47
C GLU A 79 5.55 -68.52 -39.63
N PRO A 80 6.18 -69.00 -38.55
CA PRO A 80 5.61 -70.06 -37.72
C PRO A 80 4.29 -69.61 -37.08
N SER A 81 3.22 -70.37 -37.33
CA SER A 81 1.86 -70.01 -36.94
C SER A 81 1.07 -71.19 -36.39
N LEU A 82 0.20 -70.88 -35.43
CA LEU A 82 -0.73 -71.81 -34.81
C LEU A 82 -2.14 -71.23 -34.85
N GLU A 83 -3.09 -71.96 -35.42
CA GLU A 83 -4.47 -71.52 -35.61
C GLU A 83 -5.45 -72.50 -34.95
N PHE A 84 -6.35 -71.96 -34.11
CA PHE A 84 -7.44 -72.68 -33.46
C PHE A 84 -8.77 -72.32 -34.14
N VAL A 85 -9.46 -73.32 -34.67
CA VAL A 85 -10.74 -73.17 -35.37
C VAL A 85 -11.81 -73.98 -34.66
N ILE A 86 -12.86 -73.32 -34.16
CA ILE A 86 -14.03 -73.99 -33.61
C ILE A 86 -15.11 -74.08 -34.70
N THR A 87 -15.69 -75.27 -34.91
CA THR A 87 -16.78 -75.48 -35.86
C THR A 87 -17.92 -76.31 -35.26
N LYS A 88 -19.17 -75.98 -35.62
CA LYS A 88 -20.37 -76.77 -35.30
C LYS A 88 -20.52 -78.03 -36.17
N LYS A 89 -19.69 -78.16 -37.21
CA LYS A 89 -19.70 -79.35 -38.08
C LYS A 89 -18.92 -80.47 -37.40
N ASP A 90 -19.58 -81.59 -37.11
CA ASP A 90 -18.89 -82.82 -36.74
C ASP A 90 -18.26 -83.47 -37.99
N ILE A 91 -17.02 -83.09 -38.25
CA ILE A 91 -16.24 -83.68 -39.35
C ILE A 91 -15.75 -85.10 -39.03
N THR A 92 -15.83 -85.53 -37.77
CA THR A 92 -15.31 -86.83 -37.30
C THR A 92 -16.36 -87.94 -37.25
N SER A 93 -17.65 -87.61 -37.38
CA SER A 93 -18.77 -88.54 -37.23
C SER A 93 -18.80 -89.26 -35.88
N THR A 94 -18.40 -88.54 -34.82
CA THR A 94 -18.37 -89.04 -33.44
C THR A 94 -19.61 -88.63 -32.64
N GLY A 95 -20.48 -87.78 -33.21
CA GLY A 95 -21.66 -87.22 -32.56
C GLY A 95 -21.37 -85.96 -31.73
N ALA A 96 -20.22 -85.31 -31.94
CA ALA A 96 -19.81 -84.15 -31.17
C ALA A 96 -20.57 -82.87 -31.58
N ASP A 97 -21.11 -82.13 -30.62
CA ASP A 97 -21.82 -80.86 -30.88
C ASP A 97 -20.91 -79.77 -31.46
N LEU A 98 -19.62 -79.80 -31.09
CA LEU A 98 -18.59 -78.87 -31.54
C LEU A 98 -17.26 -79.60 -31.71
N THR A 99 -16.51 -79.22 -32.74
CA THR A 99 -15.17 -79.73 -33.01
C THR A 99 -14.17 -78.56 -32.95
N LEU A 100 -13.09 -78.75 -32.19
CA LEU A 100 -11.93 -77.85 -32.20
C LEU A 100 -10.88 -78.43 -33.16
N VAL A 101 -10.46 -77.64 -34.14
CA VAL A 101 -9.42 -78.01 -35.12
C VAL A 101 -8.22 -77.09 -34.93
N VAL A 102 -7.05 -77.67 -34.75
CA VAL A 102 -5.79 -76.97 -34.49
C VAL A 102 -4.87 -77.19 -35.68
N PHE A 103 -4.47 -76.10 -36.32
CA PHE A 103 -3.62 -76.11 -37.50
C PHE A 103 -2.25 -75.53 -37.18
N ASN A 104 -1.19 -76.23 -37.60
CA ASN A 104 0.19 -75.77 -37.43
C ASN A 104 0.98 -75.97 -38.74
N ASN A 105 1.63 -74.91 -39.20
CA ASN A 105 2.36 -74.87 -40.48
C ASN A 105 3.82 -75.37 -40.39
N GLU A 106 4.08 -76.26 -39.44
CA GLU A 106 5.39 -76.89 -39.26
C GLU A 106 5.78 -77.84 -40.41
N LYS A 107 6.95 -78.47 -40.32
CA LYS A 107 7.42 -79.49 -41.27
C LYS A 107 6.61 -80.79 -41.20
N GLY A 108 5.93 -81.06 -40.10
CA GLY A 108 5.08 -82.22 -39.89
C GLY A 108 5.75 -83.31 -39.03
N PHE A 109 4.93 -84.21 -38.51
CA PHE A 109 5.37 -85.24 -37.57
C PHE A 109 6.27 -86.28 -38.25
N SER A 110 7.42 -86.52 -37.61
CA SER A 110 8.30 -87.64 -37.93
C SER A 110 7.80 -88.94 -37.30
N ALA A 111 8.36 -90.07 -37.74
CA ALA A 111 8.12 -91.37 -37.11
C ALA A 111 8.41 -91.34 -35.59
N LEU A 112 9.47 -90.64 -35.15
CA LEU A 112 9.81 -90.49 -33.75
C LEU A 112 8.76 -89.69 -32.96
N ASN A 113 8.12 -88.70 -33.57
CA ASN A 113 7.03 -87.96 -32.92
C ASN A 113 5.83 -88.88 -32.67
N ILE A 114 5.44 -89.68 -33.67
CA ILE A 114 4.34 -90.66 -33.55
C ILE A 114 4.66 -91.71 -32.48
N GLU A 115 5.88 -92.26 -32.49
CA GLU A 115 6.31 -93.20 -31.45
C GLU A 115 6.26 -92.57 -30.05
N SER A 116 6.69 -91.32 -29.91
CA SER A 116 6.67 -90.60 -28.64
C SER A 116 5.24 -90.34 -28.14
N ILE A 117 4.29 -89.98 -29.01
CA ILE A 117 2.89 -89.77 -28.64
C ILE A 117 2.24 -91.08 -28.17
N CYS A 118 2.68 -92.22 -28.70
CA CYS A 118 2.25 -93.53 -28.24
C CYS A 118 2.93 -93.96 -26.92
N ARG A 119 3.87 -93.19 -26.34
CA ARG A 119 4.60 -93.49 -25.09
C ARG A 119 4.04 -92.76 -23.88
N ILE A 120 4.35 -93.30 -22.70
CA ILE A 120 4.07 -92.71 -21.39
C ILE A 120 5.40 -92.28 -20.79
N GLY A 121 5.55 -91.02 -20.41
CA GLY A 121 6.73 -90.53 -19.68
C GLY A 121 8.06 -90.51 -20.46
N LYS A 122 8.04 -90.75 -21.77
CA LYS A 122 9.21 -90.60 -22.67
C LYS A 122 8.96 -89.49 -23.66
N SER A 123 9.74 -88.41 -23.57
CA SER A 123 9.77 -87.30 -24.52
C SER A 123 11.02 -87.38 -25.39
N THR A 124 10.90 -87.10 -26.69
CA THR A 124 12.05 -86.90 -27.60
C THR A 124 12.87 -85.65 -27.25
N LYS A 125 12.36 -84.80 -26.35
CA LYS A 125 12.93 -83.49 -26.01
C LYS A 125 13.74 -83.49 -24.70
N LYS A 126 13.79 -84.62 -23.98
CA LYS A 126 14.49 -84.75 -22.68
C LYS A 126 16.01 -84.60 -22.86
N GLY A 127 16.63 -83.66 -22.13
CA GLY A 127 18.07 -83.39 -22.17
C GLY A 127 18.52 -82.32 -23.17
N ASN A 128 17.60 -81.78 -23.98
CA ASN A 128 17.91 -80.82 -25.04
C ASN A 128 17.51 -79.37 -24.70
N ARG A 129 17.38 -79.03 -23.40
CA ARG A 129 16.93 -77.69 -22.96
C ARG A 129 17.78 -76.53 -23.49
N HIS A 130 19.08 -76.75 -23.69
CA HIS A 130 19.99 -75.77 -24.28
C HIS A 130 19.64 -75.40 -25.74
N LEU A 131 18.84 -76.22 -26.43
CA LEU A 131 18.31 -75.96 -27.78
C LEU A 131 16.93 -75.27 -27.76
N GLY A 132 16.41 -74.90 -26.58
CA GLY A 132 15.17 -74.14 -26.43
C GLY A 132 13.89 -74.96 -26.24
N TYR A 133 13.98 -76.28 -26.05
CA TYR A 133 12.80 -77.13 -25.85
C TYR A 133 12.11 -76.89 -24.49
N ILE A 134 10.77 -76.73 -24.51
CA ILE A 134 9.95 -76.43 -23.33
C ILE A 134 9.35 -77.73 -22.73
N GLY A 135 8.92 -78.70 -23.56
CA GLY A 135 8.18 -79.88 -23.12
C GLY A 135 9.02 -81.13 -22.77
N GLU A 136 9.25 -81.43 -21.49
CA GLU A 136 10.15 -82.53 -21.08
C GLU A 136 9.50 -83.80 -20.54
N LYS A 137 8.25 -83.71 -20.08
CA LYS A 137 7.63 -84.79 -19.28
C LYS A 137 7.09 -85.94 -20.13
N GLY A 138 6.85 -85.73 -21.43
CA GLY A 138 6.34 -86.77 -22.34
C GLY A 138 4.89 -87.18 -22.07
N ILE A 139 4.11 -86.30 -21.44
CA ILE A 139 2.68 -86.49 -21.12
C ILE A 139 1.79 -85.35 -21.65
N GLY A 140 2.38 -84.26 -22.13
CA GLY A 140 1.69 -83.01 -22.49
C GLY A 140 0.55 -83.18 -23.49
N PHE A 141 0.77 -83.95 -24.56
CA PHE A 141 -0.28 -84.25 -25.54
C PHE A 141 -1.49 -84.97 -24.92
N LYS A 142 -1.31 -85.73 -23.84
CA LYS A 142 -2.41 -86.48 -23.21
C LYS A 142 -3.42 -85.59 -22.49
N SER A 143 -3.09 -84.30 -22.27
CA SER A 143 -4.04 -83.31 -21.78
C SER A 143 -5.23 -83.07 -22.74
N VAL A 144 -5.10 -83.36 -24.04
CA VAL A 144 -6.24 -83.21 -24.98
C VAL A 144 -7.41 -84.12 -24.65
N PHE A 145 -7.17 -85.21 -23.90
CA PHE A 145 -8.23 -86.13 -23.45
C PHE A 145 -9.16 -85.53 -22.40
N LEU A 146 -8.76 -84.43 -21.75
CA LEU A 146 -9.64 -83.66 -20.86
C LEU A 146 -10.85 -83.09 -21.62
N VAL A 147 -10.63 -82.71 -22.88
CA VAL A 147 -11.64 -82.01 -23.70
C VAL A 147 -12.18 -82.86 -24.85
N SER A 148 -11.49 -83.95 -25.23
CA SER A 148 -11.91 -84.83 -26.33
C SER A 148 -11.65 -86.31 -26.02
N SER A 149 -12.65 -87.16 -26.17
CA SER A 149 -12.47 -88.61 -26.01
C SER A 149 -11.76 -89.27 -27.19
N GLN A 150 -11.74 -88.62 -28.36
CA GLN A 150 -11.21 -89.18 -29.62
C GLN A 150 -10.40 -88.16 -30.43
N PRO A 151 -9.20 -87.76 -29.97
CA PRO A 151 -8.36 -86.85 -30.72
C PRO A 151 -7.81 -87.50 -32.00
N HIS A 152 -7.83 -86.76 -33.10
CA HIS A 152 -7.27 -87.16 -34.39
C HIS A 152 -6.05 -86.31 -34.74
N ILE A 153 -5.08 -86.89 -35.44
CA ILE A 153 -3.86 -86.25 -35.92
C ILE A 153 -3.69 -86.57 -37.40
N PHE A 154 -3.61 -85.51 -38.19
CA PHE A 154 -3.28 -85.54 -39.61
C PHE A 154 -1.97 -84.80 -39.80
N SER A 155 -0.89 -85.50 -40.15
CA SER A 155 0.40 -84.84 -40.35
C SER A 155 1.32 -85.67 -41.23
N ASN A 156 1.91 -85.07 -42.26
CA ASN A 156 2.94 -85.69 -43.11
C ASN A 156 2.59 -87.13 -43.59
N GLY A 157 1.36 -87.34 -44.03
CA GLY A 157 0.85 -88.65 -44.49
C GLY A 157 0.24 -89.54 -43.39
N TYR A 158 0.47 -89.25 -42.10
CA TYR A 158 -0.25 -89.92 -41.01
C TYR A 158 -1.69 -89.41 -40.93
N GLN A 159 -2.64 -90.33 -40.81
CA GLN A 159 -4.06 -90.06 -40.50
C GLN A 159 -4.52 -91.01 -39.40
N ILE A 160 -4.27 -90.60 -38.15
CA ILE A 160 -4.49 -91.45 -36.98
C ILE A 160 -5.43 -90.81 -35.99
N LYS A 161 -6.12 -91.64 -35.21
CA LYS A 161 -6.88 -91.24 -34.04
C LYS A 161 -6.46 -92.04 -32.82
N PHE A 162 -6.77 -91.50 -31.65
CA PHE A 162 -6.65 -92.20 -30.38
C PHE A 162 -8.03 -92.23 -29.71
N SER A 163 -8.22 -93.15 -28.78
CA SER A 163 -9.47 -93.30 -28.02
C SER A 163 -9.17 -93.34 -26.53
N GLU A 164 -9.92 -92.58 -25.74
CA GLU A 164 -9.93 -92.66 -24.27
C GLU A 164 -10.36 -94.07 -23.80
N LYS A 165 -11.39 -94.62 -24.44
CA LYS A 165 -11.86 -95.99 -24.16
C LYS A 165 -10.80 -97.02 -24.57
N PRO A 166 -10.58 -98.06 -23.76
CA PRO A 166 -9.74 -99.20 -24.11
C PRO A 166 -10.08 -99.79 -25.47
N SER A 167 -9.05 -100.08 -26.28
CA SER A 167 -9.24 -100.78 -27.55
C SER A 167 -9.64 -102.23 -27.30
N VAL A 168 -10.66 -102.72 -28.00
CA VAL A 168 -11.16 -104.12 -27.91
C VAL A 168 -10.06 -105.16 -28.16
N ASN A 169 -9.00 -104.78 -28.89
CA ASN A 169 -7.93 -105.70 -29.27
C ASN A 169 -6.78 -105.81 -28.26
N CYS A 170 -6.65 -104.87 -27.30
CA CYS A 170 -5.52 -104.86 -26.38
C CYS A 170 -5.81 -104.27 -24.99
N ASP A 171 -7.04 -103.88 -24.69
CA ASP A 171 -7.49 -103.33 -23.41
C ASP A 171 -6.73 -102.05 -22.95
N ILE A 172 -6.06 -101.36 -23.87
CA ILE A 172 -5.33 -100.11 -23.61
C ILE A 172 -6.01 -98.94 -24.35
N GLY A 173 -6.23 -97.82 -23.65
CA GLY A 173 -6.70 -96.54 -24.20
C GLY A 173 -5.60 -95.47 -24.27
N TYR A 174 -5.94 -94.26 -24.72
CA TYR A 174 -5.14 -93.01 -24.78
C TYR A 174 -3.89 -93.00 -25.68
N ILE A 175 -3.17 -94.12 -25.80
CA ILE A 175 -1.85 -94.22 -26.46
C ILE A 175 -1.82 -95.15 -27.67
N VAL A 176 -2.92 -95.87 -27.93
CA VAL A 176 -3.03 -96.79 -29.07
C VAL A 176 -3.43 -96.00 -30.32
N PRO A 177 -2.58 -95.91 -31.36
CA PRO A 177 -2.94 -95.24 -32.59
C PRO A 177 -3.84 -96.12 -33.45
N GLU A 178 -4.90 -95.56 -34.01
CA GLU A 178 -5.81 -96.21 -34.95
C GLU A 178 -5.81 -95.45 -36.28
N TRP A 179 -5.72 -96.16 -37.41
CA TRP A 179 -5.80 -95.53 -38.72
C TRP A 179 -7.23 -95.06 -39.02
N VAL A 180 -7.36 -93.91 -39.67
CA VAL A 180 -8.64 -93.33 -40.08
C VAL A 180 -8.87 -93.67 -41.56
N ASP A 181 -9.80 -94.59 -41.87
CA ASP A 181 -10.15 -94.96 -43.25
C ASP A 181 -11.34 -94.18 -43.84
N GLY A 182 -12.13 -93.51 -42.99
CA GLY A 182 -13.37 -92.82 -43.37
C GLY A 182 -13.31 -91.31 -43.11
N LYS A 183 -14.15 -90.83 -42.18
CA LYS A 183 -14.21 -89.43 -41.77
C LYS A 183 -13.31 -89.15 -40.55
N PRO A 184 -12.68 -87.96 -40.44
CA PRO A 184 -12.66 -86.90 -41.45
C PRO A 184 -11.74 -87.23 -42.62
N SER A 185 -12.16 -86.90 -43.84
CA SER A 185 -11.30 -86.90 -45.03
C SER A 185 -10.48 -85.60 -45.14
N LEU A 186 -9.43 -85.58 -45.96
CA LEU A 186 -8.68 -84.33 -46.21
C LEU A 186 -9.57 -83.21 -46.79
N ASP A 187 -10.60 -83.56 -47.56
CA ASP A 187 -11.58 -82.60 -48.09
C ASP A 187 -12.46 -82.01 -46.99
N ASP A 188 -12.87 -82.82 -46.00
CA ASP A 188 -13.61 -82.32 -44.83
C ASP A 188 -12.77 -81.31 -44.03
N ILE A 189 -11.48 -81.59 -43.86
CA ILE A 189 -10.53 -80.69 -43.17
C ILE A 189 -10.31 -79.41 -44.00
N GLN A 190 -10.14 -79.54 -45.33
CA GLN A 190 -9.97 -78.41 -46.25
C GLN A 190 -11.20 -77.48 -46.24
N ALA A 191 -12.41 -78.03 -46.12
CA ALA A 191 -13.65 -77.26 -46.02
C ALA A 191 -13.72 -76.41 -44.73
N VAL A 192 -13.15 -76.89 -43.62
CA VAL A 192 -13.05 -76.13 -42.36
C VAL A 192 -11.94 -75.07 -42.42
N TYR A 193 -10.81 -75.36 -43.07
CA TYR A 193 -9.71 -74.41 -43.18
C TYR A 193 -10.00 -73.28 -44.19
N GLY A 194 -10.75 -73.58 -45.24
CA GLY A 194 -11.16 -72.66 -46.29
C GLY A 194 -10.64 -73.08 -47.66
N CYS A 195 -11.53 -73.19 -48.66
CA CYS A 195 -11.24 -73.76 -49.99
C CYS A 195 -10.17 -73.02 -50.80
N SER A 196 -9.85 -71.76 -50.45
CA SER A 196 -8.85 -70.93 -51.14
C SER A 196 -7.45 -70.98 -50.53
N LYS A 197 -7.24 -71.70 -49.42
CA LYS A 197 -5.96 -71.74 -48.69
C LYS A 197 -5.34 -73.13 -48.73
N ARG A 198 -4.01 -73.22 -48.84
CA ARG A 198 -3.27 -74.48 -48.71
C ARG A 198 -3.34 -74.98 -47.27
N LEU A 199 -3.76 -76.24 -47.07
CA LEU A 199 -3.80 -76.88 -45.75
C LEU A 199 -2.41 -76.88 -45.07
N PRO A 200 -2.34 -76.52 -43.78
CA PRO A 200 -1.13 -76.68 -42.97
C PRO A 200 -0.75 -78.15 -42.81
N THR A 201 0.56 -78.40 -42.65
CA THR A 201 1.11 -79.76 -42.66
C THR A 201 0.61 -80.62 -41.50
N THR A 202 0.42 -80.03 -40.31
CA THR A 202 -0.09 -80.71 -39.12
C THR A 202 -1.46 -80.15 -38.74
N THR A 203 -2.45 -81.04 -38.62
CA THR A 203 -3.80 -80.76 -38.14
C THR A 203 -4.15 -81.71 -36.99
N ILE A 204 -4.59 -81.17 -35.87
CA ILE A 204 -5.12 -81.93 -34.72
C ILE A 204 -6.62 -81.63 -34.62
N ILE A 205 -7.45 -82.66 -34.58
CA ILE A 205 -8.91 -82.53 -34.54
C ILE A 205 -9.42 -83.12 -33.24
N LEU A 206 -10.13 -82.29 -32.47
CA LEU A 206 -10.63 -82.59 -31.15
C LEU A 206 -12.17 -82.48 -31.15
N PRO A 207 -12.89 -83.59 -31.37
CA PRO A 207 -14.33 -83.63 -31.11
C PRO A 207 -14.57 -83.40 -29.61
N LEU A 208 -15.24 -82.31 -29.26
CA LEU A 208 -15.32 -81.86 -27.87
C LEU A 208 -16.36 -82.65 -27.06
N LYS A 209 -16.04 -82.97 -25.81
CA LYS A 209 -16.99 -83.49 -24.83
C LYS A 209 -18.04 -82.40 -24.51
N THR A 210 -19.33 -82.77 -24.47
CA THR A 210 -20.45 -81.81 -24.34
C THR A 210 -20.34 -80.92 -23.10
N ASP A 211 -19.87 -81.45 -21.97
CA ASP A 211 -19.66 -80.72 -20.70
C ASP A 211 -18.46 -79.76 -20.73
N LYS A 212 -17.53 -79.93 -21.68
CA LYS A 212 -16.29 -79.15 -21.79
C LYS A 212 -16.35 -78.01 -22.81
N ILE A 213 -17.41 -77.97 -23.61
CA ILE A 213 -17.61 -76.94 -24.65
C ILE A 213 -17.47 -75.52 -24.11
N LEU A 214 -18.14 -75.22 -22.99
CA LEU A 214 -18.12 -73.87 -22.41
C LEU A 214 -16.73 -73.51 -21.88
N ALA A 215 -16.04 -74.46 -21.25
CA ALA A 215 -14.68 -74.28 -20.74
C ALA A 215 -13.71 -73.95 -21.88
N VAL A 216 -13.72 -74.73 -22.97
CA VAL A 216 -12.87 -74.51 -24.15
C VAL A 216 -13.15 -73.16 -24.81
N LYS A 217 -14.43 -72.77 -24.95
CA LYS A 217 -14.79 -71.46 -25.52
C LYS A 217 -14.30 -70.30 -24.66
N ASN A 218 -14.48 -70.39 -23.35
CA ASN A 218 -14.03 -69.37 -22.41
C ASN A 218 -12.51 -69.23 -22.44
N GLU A 219 -11.81 -70.35 -22.45
CA GLU A 219 -10.35 -70.40 -22.49
C GLU A 219 -9.79 -69.75 -23.76
N LEU A 220 -10.26 -70.19 -24.93
CA LEU A 220 -9.81 -69.63 -26.22
C LEU A 220 -10.10 -68.12 -26.31
N SER A 221 -11.23 -67.67 -25.76
CA SER A 221 -11.59 -66.24 -25.68
C SER A 221 -10.74 -65.46 -24.66
N SER A 222 -10.19 -66.13 -23.65
CA SER A 222 -9.36 -65.56 -22.59
C SER A 222 -7.85 -65.60 -22.89
N THR A 223 -7.46 -66.13 -24.05
CA THR A 223 -6.04 -66.26 -24.44
C THR A 223 -5.33 -64.91 -24.37
N HIS A 224 -4.34 -64.80 -23.48
CA HIS A 224 -3.61 -63.56 -23.30
C HIS A 224 -2.68 -63.28 -24.52
N PRO A 225 -2.75 -62.08 -25.12
CA PRO A 225 -1.90 -61.70 -26.25
C PRO A 225 -0.39 -61.79 -25.97
N GLU A 226 -0.01 -61.58 -24.71
CA GLU A 226 1.36 -61.69 -24.24
C GLU A 226 1.92 -63.13 -24.25
N ILE A 227 1.13 -64.14 -24.62
CA ILE A 227 1.59 -65.53 -24.74
C ILE A 227 2.76 -65.68 -25.73
N LEU A 228 2.82 -64.82 -26.76
CA LEU A 228 3.90 -64.81 -27.75
C LEU A 228 5.17 -64.09 -27.28
N LEU A 229 5.12 -63.37 -26.16
CA LEU A 229 6.18 -62.44 -25.74
C LEU A 229 7.54 -63.11 -25.51
N PHE A 230 7.52 -64.36 -25.06
CA PHE A 230 8.74 -65.13 -24.75
C PHE A 230 8.86 -66.43 -25.57
N LEU A 231 8.03 -66.58 -26.61
CA LEU A 231 8.18 -67.65 -27.58
C LEU A 231 9.27 -67.27 -28.59
N SER A 232 10.06 -68.27 -28.97
CA SER A 232 11.22 -68.12 -29.83
C SER A 232 10.90 -68.43 -31.30
N LYS A 233 9.98 -69.36 -31.56
CA LYS A 233 9.60 -69.81 -32.91
C LYS A 233 8.25 -69.27 -33.34
N ILE A 234 7.16 -69.54 -32.60
CA ILE A 234 5.80 -69.12 -32.95
C ILE A 234 5.73 -67.58 -32.98
N ARG A 235 5.32 -67.03 -34.14
CA ARG A 235 5.14 -65.59 -34.35
C ARG A 235 3.69 -65.17 -34.50
N ARG A 236 2.81 -66.11 -34.86
CA ARG A 236 1.37 -65.84 -35.04
C ARG A 236 0.50 -66.88 -34.34
N LEU A 237 -0.47 -66.39 -33.58
CA LEU A 237 -1.51 -67.20 -32.94
C LEU A 237 -2.87 -66.67 -33.37
N SER A 238 -3.73 -67.52 -33.93
CA SER A 238 -5.09 -67.10 -34.27
C SER A 238 -6.16 -68.01 -33.69
N VAL A 239 -7.29 -67.42 -33.33
CA VAL A 239 -8.49 -68.11 -32.86
C VAL A 239 -9.66 -67.63 -33.71
N ARG A 240 -10.43 -68.54 -34.31
CA ARG A 240 -11.64 -68.21 -35.08
C ARG A 240 -12.76 -69.23 -34.88
N GLU A 241 -14.00 -68.77 -34.93
CA GLU A 241 -15.19 -69.63 -34.95
C GLU A 241 -15.80 -69.65 -36.35
N MET A 242 -15.99 -70.85 -36.90
CA MET A 242 -16.66 -71.07 -38.18
C MET A 242 -18.18 -71.06 -37.94
N ASN A 243 -18.86 -70.04 -38.44
CA ASN A 243 -20.32 -69.92 -38.42
C ASN A 243 -20.86 -69.76 -39.84
N ASP A 244 -22.05 -70.31 -40.10
CA ASP A 244 -22.76 -70.13 -41.39
C ASP A 244 -23.36 -68.71 -41.52
N ASP A 245 -23.50 -67.97 -40.42
CA ASP A 245 -23.91 -66.55 -40.38
C ASP A 245 -22.79 -65.68 -39.75
N PRO A 246 -22.17 -64.77 -40.53
CA PRO A 246 -21.08 -63.90 -40.06
C PRO A 246 -21.45 -62.97 -38.90
N LYS A 247 -22.75 -62.72 -38.65
CA LYS A 247 -23.23 -61.79 -37.59
C LYS A 247 -23.50 -62.48 -36.25
N ALA A 248 -23.47 -63.80 -36.19
CA ALA A 248 -23.85 -64.59 -35.00
C ALA A 248 -22.67 -65.15 -34.20
N SER A 249 -21.42 -64.86 -34.59
CA SER A 249 -20.22 -65.36 -33.90
C SER A 249 -20.04 -64.70 -32.54
N LYS A 250 -19.92 -65.50 -31.47
CA LYS A 250 -19.54 -65.01 -30.14
C LYS A 250 -18.01 -64.88 -29.99
N ILE A 251 -17.25 -65.62 -30.79
CA ILE A 251 -15.79 -65.55 -30.83
C ILE A 251 -15.39 -64.76 -32.08
N ASN A 252 -14.97 -63.51 -31.89
CA ASN A 252 -14.37 -62.72 -32.95
C ASN A 252 -13.07 -63.39 -33.39
N GLN A 253 -12.74 -63.33 -34.69
CA GLN A 253 -11.41 -63.76 -35.14
C GLN A 253 -10.38 -62.86 -34.45
N ILE A 254 -9.52 -63.46 -33.62
CA ILE A 254 -8.42 -62.79 -32.94
C ILE A 254 -7.15 -63.33 -33.58
N SER A 255 -6.32 -62.44 -34.12
CA SER A 255 -4.96 -62.77 -34.56
C SER A 255 -3.98 -61.97 -33.72
N ILE A 256 -3.04 -62.67 -33.08
CA ILE A 256 -1.93 -62.09 -32.33
C ILE A 256 -0.66 -62.33 -33.15
N SER A 257 0.07 -61.26 -33.45
CA SER A 257 1.39 -61.34 -34.08
C SER A 257 2.46 -60.74 -33.18
N SER A 258 3.69 -61.25 -33.31
CA SER A 258 4.87 -60.71 -32.64
C SER A 258 5.95 -60.34 -33.65
N GLU A 259 6.46 -59.11 -33.59
CA GLU A 259 7.62 -58.65 -34.36
C GLU A 259 8.76 -58.27 -33.41
N VAL A 260 9.99 -58.67 -33.73
CA VAL A 260 11.17 -58.44 -32.88
C VAL A 260 12.12 -57.47 -33.57
N GLU A 261 12.28 -56.28 -33.00
CA GLU A 261 13.31 -55.33 -33.42
C GLU A 261 14.55 -55.47 -32.53
N TYR A 262 15.65 -55.95 -33.10
CA TYR A 262 16.93 -56.05 -32.40
C TYR A 262 17.66 -54.71 -32.42
N LYS A 263 17.62 -53.97 -31.30
CA LYS A 263 18.51 -52.83 -31.03
C LYS A 263 19.63 -53.25 -30.08
N MET A 264 20.77 -53.60 -30.66
CA MET A 264 21.87 -54.25 -29.95
C MET A 264 22.67 -53.29 -29.04
N ARG A 265 22.65 -53.55 -27.73
CA ARG A 265 23.86 -53.49 -26.89
C ARG A 265 24.18 -54.92 -26.47
N LYS A 266 25.30 -55.46 -26.93
CA LYS A 266 25.89 -56.67 -26.37
C LYS A 266 26.93 -56.24 -25.35
N ASP A 267 26.52 -56.16 -24.09
CA ASP A 267 27.47 -56.44 -23.03
C ASP A 267 27.56 -57.97 -22.89
N ILE A 268 28.69 -58.49 -22.39
CA ILE A 268 29.00 -59.93 -22.40
C ILE A 268 27.88 -60.78 -21.75
N ASP A 269 27.11 -60.19 -20.83
CA ASP A 269 26.08 -60.87 -20.02
C ASP A 269 24.64 -60.34 -20.18
N ALA A 270 24.36 -59.36 -21.05
CA ALA A 270 23.01 -58.79 -21.21
C ALA A 270 22.67 -58.37 -22.67
N GLU A 271 21.41 -58.56 -23.03
CA GLU A 271 20.82 -58.24 -24.35
C GLU A 271 19.54 -57.39 -24.15
N SER A 272 19.41 -56.29 -24.89
CA SER A 272 18.20 -55.48 -24.97
C SER A 272 17.55 -55.56 -26.36
N TYR A 273 16.23 -55.69 -26.44
CA TYR A 273 15.49 -55.69 -27.71
C TYR A 273 14.04 -55.23 -27.49
N THR A 274 13.32 -54.93 -28.57
CA THR A 274 11.92 -54.52 -28.50
C THR A 274 11.04 -55.55 -29.17
N VAL A 275 9.89 -55.86 -28.57
CA VAL A 275 8.87 -56.74 -29.15
C VAL A 275 7.58 -55.96 -29.34
N HIS A 276 7.05 -55.99 -30.57
CA HIS A 276 5.74 -55.42 -30.89
C HIS A 276 4.72 -56.55 -30.91
N LEU A 277 3.67 -56.41 -30.09
CA LEU A 277 2.51 -57.30 -30.11
C LEU A 277 1.33 -56.53 -30.70
N ALA A 278 0.67 -57.11 -31.69
CA ALA A 278 -0.53 -56.56 -32.32
C ALA A 278 -1.69 -57.54 -32.23
N ILE A 279 -2.89 -57.02 -32.00
CA ILE A 279 -4.14 -57.78 -32.02
C ILE A 279 -5.05 -57.22 -33.08
N GLN A 280 -5.51 -58.13 -33.94
CA GLN A 280 -6.52 -57.84 -34.94
C GLN A 280 -7.81 -58.59 -34.58
N GLU A 281 -8.88 -57.83 -34.26
CA GLU A 281 -10.23 -58.33 -34.00
C GLU A 281 -11.18 -57.92 -35.15
N ASN A 282 -11.88 -58.88 -35.76
CA ASN A 282 -12.89 -58.56 -36.77
C ASN A 282 -14.01 -57.66 -36.18
N GLY A 283 -14.29 -56.52 -36.82
CA GLY A 283 -15.37 -55.59 -36.46
C GLY A 283 -14.92 -54.28 -35.79
N LYS A 284 -13.68 -54.19 -35.30
CA LYS A 284 -13.04 -52.93 -34.90
C LYS A 284 -12.05 -52.52 -35.99
N GLY A 285 -12.24 -51.37 -36.62
CA GLY A 285 -11.33 -50.87 -37.67
C GLY A 285 -9.95 -50.39 -37.18
N LYS A 286 -9.51 -50.77 -35.97
CA LYS A 286 -8.23 -50.38 -35.38
C LYS A 286 -7.54 -51.62 -34.78
N GLU A 287 -6.28 -51.81 -35.12
CA GLU A 287 -5.38 -52.75 -34.44
C GLU A 287 -5.00 -52.19 -33.07
N ASP A 288 -5.15 -53.02 -32.04
CA ASP A 288 -4.66 -52.71 -30.70
C ASP A 288 -3.21 -53.24 -30.61
N GLU A 289 -2.26 -52.34 -30.40
CA GLU A 289 -0.83 -52.64 -30.36
C GLU A 289 -0.21 -52.29 -29.01
N CYS A 290 0.74 -53.10 -28.55
CA CYS A 290 1.57 -52.79 -27.39
C CYS A 290 3.03 -53.16 -27.67
N THR A 291 3.91 -52.23 -27.36
CA THR A 291 5.35 -52.41 -27.49
C THR A 291 5.93 -52.83 -26.15
N TYR A 292 6.88 -53.76 -26.12
CA TYR A 292 7.55 -54.22 -24.90
C TYR A 292 9.06 -54.02 -25.03
N TYR A 293 9.65 -53.31 -24.07
CA TYR A 293 11.11 -53.28 -23.94
C TYR A 293 11.57 -54.53 -23.19
N MET A 294 12.42 -55.31 -23.83
CA MET A 294 12.91 -56.58 -23.32
C MET A 294 14.34 -56.42 -22.83
N TRP A 295 14.60 -56.88 -21.62
CA TRP A 295 15.93 -56.94 -21.04
C TRP A 295 16.25 -58.37 -20.61
N LYS A 296 17.16 -59.02 -21.32
CA LYS A 296 17.58 -60.39 -21.06
C LYS A 296 18.99 -60.40 -20.47
N GLN A 297 19.14 -60.91 -19.25
CA GLN A 297 20.41 -60.93 -18.54
C GLN A 297 20.75 -62.33 -18.03
N LYS A 298 22.03 -62.69 -18.10
CA LYS A 298 22.58 -63.95 -17.63
C LYS A 298 23.19 -63.78 -16.24
N PHE A 299 22.99 -64.77 -15.37
CA PHE A 299 23.56 -64.83 -14.03
C PHE A 299 24.14 -66.22 -13.79
N ALA A 300 25.30 -66.33 -13.14
CA ALA A 300 25.85 -67.62 -12.76
C ALA A 300 24.99 -68.31 -11.68
N VAL A 301 24.73 -69.60 -11.85
CA VAL A 301 23.97 -70.39 -10.87
C VAL A 301 24.80 -70.60 -9.62
N LYS A 302 24.31 -70.11 -8.48
CA LYS A 302 24.97 -70.31 -7.18
C LYS A 302 24.95 -71.80 -6.78
N PRO A 303 26.05 -72.35 -6.22
CA PRO A 303 26.13 -73.77 -5.84
C PRO A 303 24.97 -74.24 -4.95
N GLU A 304 24.54 -73.43 -4.00
CA GLU A 304 23.46 -73.71 -3.05
C GLU A 304 22.05 -73.76 -3.68
N CYS A 305 21.89 -73.20 -4.87
CA CYS A 305 20.63 -73.17 -5.61
C CYS A 305 20.51 -74.26 -6.68
N ARG A 306 21.55 -75.11 -6.85
CA ARG A 306 21.51 -76.24 -7.79
C ARG A 306 20.49 -77.28 -7.37
N VAL A 307 19.76 -77.82 -8.34
CA VAL A 307 18.73 -78.84 -8.14
C VAL A 307 18.89 -79.95 -9.17
N GLN A 308 18.54 -81.18 -8.78
CA GLN A 308 18.75 -82.38 -9.61
C GLN A 308 18.06 -82.31 -10.99
N LYS A 309 16.93 -81.59 -11.08
CA LYS A 309 16.17 -81.38 -12.33
C LYS A 309 16.83 -80.42 -13.33
N ARG A 310 17.94 -79.76 -12.97
CA ARG A 310 18.62 -78.69 -13.73
C ARG A 310 20.14 -78.76 -13.56
N ILE A 311 20.70 -79.94 -13.36
CA ILE A 311 22.12 -80.08 -13.02
C ILE A 311 23.04 -79.65 -14.17
N GLU A 312 22.53 -79.72 -15.39
CA GLU A 312 23.18 -79.33 -16.64
C GLU A 312 23.15 -77.82 -16.94
N VAL A 313 22.48 -77.00 -16.10
CA VAL A 313 22.33 -75.56 -16.33
C VAL A 313 23.23 -74.76 -15.39
N ASP A 314 24.25 -74.11 -15.95
CA ASP A 314 25.23 -73.31 -15.19
C ASP A 314 24.90 -71.81 -15.13
N GLN A 315 23.94 -71.34 -15.92
CA GLN A 315 23.52 -69.93 -15.95
C GLN A 315 22.00 -69.77 -15.91
N TRP A 316 21.50 -68.87 -15.07
CA TRP A 316 20.12 -68.37 -15.11
C TRP A 316 19.99 -67.29 -16.18
N VAL A 317 19.00 -67.43 -17.05
CA VAL A 317 18.61 -66.39 -18.00
C VAL A 317 17.31 -65.78 -17.49
N ILE A 318 17.36 -64.49 -17.18
CA ILE A 318 16.20 -63.72 -16.72
C ILE A 318 15.87 -62.68 -17.78
N THR A 319 14.64 -62.71 -18.28
CA THR A 319 14.13 -61.68 -19.18
C THR A 319 13.05 -60.86 -18.48
N LEU A 320 13.25 -59.54 -18.42
CA LEU A 320 12.26 -58.58 -17.96
C LEU A 320 11.61 -57.92 -19.16
N ALA A 321 10.28 -57.86 -19.17
CA ALA A 321 9.53 -57.16 -20.21
C ALA A 321 8.77 -55.97 -19.63
N PHE A 322 9.05 -54.78 -20.17
CA PHE A 322 8.46 -53.51 -19.75
C PHE A 322 7.46 -53.02 -20.79
N PRO A 323 6.15 -53.02 -20.50
CA PRO A 323 5.12 -52.62 -21.45
C PRO A 323 5.13 -51.11 -21.69
N HIS A 324 5.41 -50.70 -22.92
CA HIS A 324 5.30 -49.32 -23.38
C HIS A 324 3.95 -49.09 -24.03
N GLY A 325 3.00 -48.59 -23.23
CA GLY A 325 1.61 -48.36 -23.64
C GLY A 325 0.63 -49.09 -22.74
N GLN A 326 -0.62 -49.19 -23.19
CA GLN A 326 -1.62 -49.99 -22.51
C GLN A 326 -1.36 -51.46 -22.83
N ARG A 327 -1.20 -52.29 -21.80
CA ARG A 327 -1.09 -53.75 -21.98
C ARG A 327 -2.32 -54.25 -22.70
N LEU A 328 -2.13 -55.23 -23.56
CA LEU A 328 -3.21 -55.85 -24.30
C LEU A 328 -3.94 -56.84 -23.39
N ASN A 329 -4.89 -56.33 -22.63
CA ASN A 329 -5.72 -57.13 -21.73
C ASN A 329 -7.19 -56.76 -21.90
N ASN A 330 -7.96 -57.66 -22.53
CA ASN A 330 -9.41 -57.57 -22.71
C ASN A 330 -10.17 -57.71 -21.36
N GLY A 331 -9.84 -56.89 -20.35
CA GLY A 331 -10.46 -56.89 -19.02
C GLY A 331 -9.91 -57.92 -18.01
N ALA A 332 -9.00 -58.80 -18.42
CA ALA A 332 -8.42 -59.84 -17.57
C ALA A 332 -7.15 -59.38 -16.81
N ARG A 333 -6.91 -59.94 -15.62
CA ARG A 333 -5.67 -59.69 -14.85
C ARG A 333 -4.49 -60.34 -15.57
N SER A 334 -3.58 -59.53 -16.11
CA SER A 334 -2.44 -60.06 -16.85
C SER A 334 -1.42 -60.75 -15.92
N PRO A 335 -0.89 -61.90 -16.31
CA PRO A 335 0.10 -62.60 -15.52
C PRO A 335 1.42 -61.83 -15.49
N GLY A 336 2.12 -61.92 -14.34
CA GLY A 336 3.40 -61.25 -14.12
C GLY A 336 4.61 -62.18 -14.20
N MET A 337 4.38 -63.50 -14.20
CA MET A 337 5.43 -64.53 -14.19
C MET A 337 5.26 -65.48 -15.36
N TYR A 338 6.36 -65.72 -16.07
CA TYR A 338 6.42 -66.58 -17.23
C TYR A 338 7.54 -67.61 -17.07
N ALA A 339 7.25 -68.84 -17.47
CA ALA A 339 8.24 -69.87 -17.73
C ALA A 339 8.07 -70.29 -19.20
N PHE A 340 8.58 -69.42 -20.08
CA PHE A 340 8.33 -69.37 -21.53
C PHE A 340 6.88 -69.07 -21.92
N LEU A 341 5.93 -69.65 -21.21
CA LEU A 341 4.51 -69.37 -21.29
C LEU A 341 3.99 -68.73 -19.98
N PRO A 342 2.85 -68.00 -20.03
CA PRO A 342 2.25 -67.38 -18.86
C PRO A 342 1.89 -68.40 -17.78
N THR A 343 2.03 -68.00 -16.52
CA THR A 343 1.44 -68.66 -15.35
C THR A 343 0.15 -67.94 -14.95
N GLU A 344 -0.60 -68.43 -13.94
CA GLU A 344 -1.76 -67.69 -13.40
C GLU A 344 -1.36 -66.66 -12.31
N MET A 345 -0.06 -66.47 -12.08
CA MET A 345 0.42 -65.60 -11.01
C MET A 345 0.34 -64.11 -11.34
N VAL A 346 -0.46 -63.39 -10.55
CA VAL A 346 -0.52 -61.94 -10.55
C VAL A 346 0.46 -61.38 -9.52
N THR A 347 1.49 -60.66 -9.97
CA THR A 347 2.58 -60.17 -9.10
C THR A 347 2.39 -58.74 -8.59
N ASN A 348 1.52 -57.95 -9.25
CA ASN A 348 1.42 -56.49 -9.13
C ASN A 348 2.70 -55.71 -9.53
N LEU A 349 3.68 -56.37 -10.14
CA LEU A 349 4.83 -55.68 -10.72
C LEU A 349 4.41 -55.04 -12.06
N PRO A 350 4.88 -53.81 -12.37
CA PRO A 350 4.56 -53.13 -13.62
C PRO A 350 5.33 -53.68 -14.83
N PHE A 351 6.09 -54.76 -14.63
CA PHE A 351 6.87 -55.48 -15.64
C PHE A 351 6.68 -56.98 -15.45
N ILE A 352 6.96 -57.74 -16.51
CA ILE A 352 6.82 -59.19 -16.55
C ILE A 352 8.18 -59.84 -16.34
N ILE A 353 8.24 -60.92 -15.57
CA ILE A 353 9.45 -61.70 -15.33
C ILE A 353 9.33 -63.04 -16.05
N GLN A 354 10.26 -63.31 -16.96
CA GLN A 354 10.48 -64.62 -17.55
C GLN A 354 11.80 -65.20 -17.06
N ALA A 355 11.77 -66.49 -16.68
CA ALA A 355 12.96 -67.31 -16.45
C ALA A 355 12.58 -68.80 -16.52
N ASP A 356 13.56 -69.70 -16.43
CA ASP A 356 13.32 -71.15 -16.31
C ASP A 356 12.85 -71.54 -14.89
N PHE A 357 11.67 -71.08 -14.49
CA PHE A 357 11.10 -71.40 -13.19
C PHE A 357 10.61 -72.86 -13.11
N LEU A 358 10.81 -73.48 -11.96
CA LEU A 358 10.17 -74.74 -11.60
C LEU A 358 8.73 -74.49 -11.15
N LEU A 359 7.77 -75.00 -11.91
CA LEU A 359 6.33 -74.82 -11.67
C LEU A 359 5.70 -75.99 -10.90
N ALA A 360 4.57 -75.73 -10.26
CA ALA A 360 3.65 -76.77 -9.81
C ALA A 360 3.12 -77.60 -11.01
N SER A 361 2.58 -78.80 -10.76
CA SER A 361 2.06 -79.66 -11.83
C SER A 361 0.96 -78.99 -12.66
N SER A 362 0.10 -78.18 -12.03
CA SER A 362 -0.96 -77.39 -12.67
C SER A 362 -0.45 -76.17 -13.47
N ARG A 363 0.84 -75.83 -13.37
CA ARG A 363 1.47 -74.61 -13.94
C ARG A 363 0.90 -73.27 -13.46
N GLU A 364 -0.01 -73.26 -12.49
CA GLU A 364 -0.65 -72.04 -11.97
C GLU A 364 0.35 -71.15 -11.21
N SER A 365 1.29 -71.76 -10.48
CA SER A 365 2.28 -71.06 -9.67
C SER A 365 3.68 -71.66 -9.77
N ILE A 366 4.68 -70.83 -9.45
CA ILE A 366 6.04 -71.29 -9.19
C ILE A 366 6.10 -72.02 -7.84
N LEU A 367 7.08 -72.91 -7.69
CA LEU A 367 7.39 -73.54 -6.40
C LEU A 367 8.24 -72.57 -5.56
N PHE A 368 7.60 -71.82 -4.65
CA PHE A 368 8.26 -70.77 -3.85
C PHE A 368 9.34 -71.29 -2.89
N ASP A 369 9.20 -72.51 -2.39
CA ASP A 369 10.17 -73.12 -1.48
C ASP A 369 11.36 -73.75 -2.20
N ASN A 370 11.35 -73.76 -3.53
CA ASN A 370 12.44 -74.30 -4.30
C ASN A 370 13.63 -73.33 -4.35
N LYS A 371 14.82 -73.84 -3.98
CA LYS A 371 16.07 -73.06 -3.97
C LYS A 371 16.44 -72.48 -5.35
N TRP A 372 16.11 -73.17 -6.44
CA TRP A 372 16.33 -72.69 -7.81
C TRP A 372 15.53 -71.41 -8.09
N ASN A 373 14.22 -71.44 -7.81
CA ASN A 373 13.34 -70.30 -8.03
C ASN A 373 13.71 -69.11 -7.13
N ARG A 374 14.04 -69.36 -5.85
CA ARG A 374 14.52 -68.32 -4.94
C ARG A 374 15.80 -67.66 -5.48
N GLY A 375 16.77 -68.46 -5.95
CA GLY A 375 18.00 -67.95 -6.57
C GLY A 375 17.74 -67.06 -7.79
N ILE A 376 16.80 -67.44 -8.66
CA ILE A 376 16.38 -66.60 -9.80
C ILE A 376 15.77 -65.28 -9.31
N LEU A 377 14.84 -65.34 -8.36
CA LEU A 377 14.14 -64.16 -7.85
C LEU A 377 15.10 -63.18 -7.13
N ASP A 378 16.14 -63.68 -6.47
CA ASP A 378 17.19 -62.85 -5.85
C ASP A 378 17.99 -62.03 -6.87
N CYS A 379 18.07 -62.50 -8.12
CA CYS A 379 18.73 -61.81 -9.22
C CYS A 379 17.85 -60.75 -9.91
N VAL A 380 16.51 -60.84 -9.78
CA VAL A 380 15.55 -59.92 -10.43
C VAL A 380 15.80 -58.45 -10.07
N PRO A 381 16.04 -58.05 -8.80
CA PRO A 381 16.34 -56.65 -8.48
C PRO A 381 17.55 -56.08 -9.22
N SER A 382 18.62 -56.88 -9.37
CA SER A 382 19.81 -56.45 -10.11
C SER A 382 19.53 -56.36 -11.61
N ALA A 383 18.80 -57.33 -12.18
CA ALA A 383 18.37 -57.28 -13.57
C ALA A 383 17.51 -56.03 -13.86
N PHE A 384 16.59 -55.71 -12.95
CA PHE A 384 15.72 -54.54 -13.07
C PHE A 384 16.52 -53.23 -13.07
N VAL A 385 17.45 -53.05 -12.11
CA VAL A 385 18.24 -51.81 -12.00
C VAL A 385 19.09 -51.59 -13.24
N ASN A 386 19.73 -52.65 -13.75
CA ASN A 386 20.50 -52.59 -14.99
C ASN A 386 19.62 -52.23 -16.19
N ALA A 387 18.46 -52.88 -16.32
CA ALA A 387 17.49 -52.59 -17.38
C ALA A 387 16.99 -51.15 -17.32
N PHE A 388 16.57 -50.70 -16.13
CA PHE A 388 16.04 -49.37 -15.88
C PHE A 388 17.08 -48.29 -16.16
N GLY A 389 18.32 -48.48 -15.68
CA GLY A 389 19.45 -47.60 -15.96
C GLY A 389 19.81 -47.58 -17.45
N ALA A 390 19.78 -48.73 -18.12
CA ALA A 390 20.02 -48.81 -19.57
C ALA A 390 18.94 -48.07 -20.37
N LEU A 391 17.66 -48.20 -20.00
CA LEU A 391 16.55 -47.47 -20.65
C LEU A 391 16.73 -45.95 -20.49
N LEU A 392 17.03 -45.46 -19.28
CA LEU A 392 17.27 -44.04 -19.03
C LEU A 392 18.51 -43.50 -19.77
N LYS A 393 19.62 -44.27 -19.79
CA LYS A 393 20.89 -43.87 -20.43
C LYS A 393 20.90 -44.06 -21.95
N SER A 394 20.14 -44.99 -22.51
CA SER A 394 19.98 -45.16 -23.97
C SER A 394 19.20 -44.00 -24.60
N SER A 395 18.36 -43.36 -23.79
CA SER A 395 17.70 -42.08 -24.05
C SER A 395 18.61 -40.86 -23.84
N SER A 396 19.94 -41.03 -23.84
CA SER A 396 20.90 -39.92 -23.66
C SER A 396 20.78 -38.83 -24.72
N ASN A 397 20.30 -39.16 -25.94
CA ASN A 397 19.95 -38.19 -26.97
C ASN A 397 18.47 -37.78 -26.97
N ALA A 398 17.60 -38.50 -26.26
CA ALA A 398 16.16 -38.20 -26.24
C ALA A 398 15.88 -37.00 -25.32
N PRO A 399 14.98 -36.08 -25.65
CA PRO A 399 14.70 -34.92 -24.81
C PRO A 399 14.20 -35.32 -23.40
N LEU A 400 14.47 -34.49 -22.38
CA LEU A 400 14.14 -34.79 -20.98
C LEU A 400 12.64 -35.13 -20.76
N PHE A 401 11.75 -34.55 -21.57
CA PHE A 401 10.31 -34.83 -21.51
C PHE A 401 9.93 -36.27 -21.89
N ALA A 402 10.82 -37.03 -22.54
CA ALA A 402 10.58 -38.42 -22.93
C ALA A 402 10.92 -39.44 -21.82
N LEU A 403 11.57 -39.00 -20.74
CA LEU A 403 12.00 -39.88 -19.64
C LEU A 403 10.90 -40.24 -18.63
N PRO A 404 9.97 -39.35 -18.23
CA PRO A 404 8.98 -39.64 -17.19
C PRO A 404 8.16 -40.94 -17.37
N PRO A 405 7.73 -41.35 -18.59
CA PRO A 405 7.01 -42.62 -18.77
C PRO A 405 7.79 -43.85 -18.30
N ILE A 406 9.13 -43.84 -18.37
CA ILE A 406 9.99 -44.96 -17.92
C ILE A 406 9.85 -45.17 -16.42
N PHE A 407 9.66 -44.10 -15.63
CA PHE A 407 9.49 -44.17 -14.19
C PHE A 407 8.22 -44.90 -13.74
N ARG A 408 7.25 -45.12 -14.64
CA ARG A 408 6.06 -45.96 -14.36
C ARG A 408 6.41 -47.44 -14.20
N PHE A 409 7.61 -47.87 -14.61
CA PHE A 409 8.10 -49.23 -14.38
C PHE A 409 8.58 -49.48 -12.95
N LEU A 410 8.63 -48.47 -12.09
CA LEU A 410 8.97 -48.68 -10.68
C LEU A 410 7.81 -49.38 -9.94
N PRO A 411 8.08 -50.45 -9.18
CA PRO A 411 7.05 -51.21 -8.47
C PRO A 411 6.55 -50.44 -7.24
N ILE A 412 5.72 -49.42 -7.44
CA ILE A 412 5.22 -48.56 -6.35
C ILE A 412 4.23 -49.29 -5.44
N GLN A 413 3.39 -50.16 -6.01
CA GLN A 413 2.33 -50.89 -5.30
C GLN A 413 2.91 -52.08 -4.53
N ALA A 414 2.50 -52.25 -3.28
CA ALA A 414 2.86 -53.43 -2.49
C ALA A 414 2.18 -54.69 -3.05
N SER A 415 2.89 -55.81 -3.02
CA SER A 415 2.33 -57.11 -3.42
C SER A 415 1.74 -57.81 -2.20
N PRO A 416 0.57 -58.47 -2.31
CA PRO A 416 0.02 -59.28 -1.21
C PRO A 416 0.90 -60.51 -0.90
N ILE A 417 1.82 -60.86 -1.80
CA ILE A 417 2.76 -61.96 -1.63
C ILE A 417 4.08 -61.39 -1.08
N MET A 418 4.43 -61.79 0.15
CA MET A 418 5.61 -61.30 0.88
C MET A 418 6.92 -61.38 0.07
N LEU A 419 7.10 -62.43 -0.72
CA LEU A 419 8.30 -62.60 -1.55
C LEU A 419 8.43 -61.51 -2.62
N PHE A 420 7.34 -61.13 -3.28
CA PHE A 420 7.36 -60.07 -4.29
C PHE A 420 7.47 -58.67 -3.66
N ASP A 421 6.93 -58.46 -2.45
CA ASP A 421 7.20 -57.21 -1.72
C ASP A 421 8.67 -57.11 -1.30
N SER A 422 9.32 -58.22 -0.93
CA SER A 422 10.77 -58.26 -0.69
C SER A 422 11.58 -57.90 -1.95
N ILE A 423 11.16 -58.37 -3.13
CA ILE A 423 11.78 -57.98 -4.41
C ILE A 423 11.59 -56.48 -4.66
N ARG A 424 10.37 -55.96 -4.44
CA ARG A 424 10.06 -54.53 -4.56
C ARG A 424 10.94 -53.67 -3.65
N GLN A 425 11.13 -54.06 -2.39
CA GLN A 425 12.01 -53.35 -1.45
C GLN A 425 13.48 -53.42 -1.90
N SER A 426 13.94 -54.58 -2.35
CA SER A 426 15.30 -54.74 -2.89
C SER A 426 15.54 -53.88 -4.14
N ILE A 427 14.54 -53.80 -5.04
CA ILE A 427 14.55 -52.88 -6.19
C ILE A 427 14.64 -51.44 -5.69
N LYS A 428 13.79 -51.02 -4.73
CA LYS A 428 13.81 -49.68 -4.15
C LYS A 428 15.21 -49.32 -3.64
N THR A 429 15.79 -50.16 -2.78
CA THR A 429 17.11 -49.92 -2.19
C THR A 429 18.21 -49.76 -3.23
N LYS A 430 18.24 -50.64 -4.25
CA LYS A 430 19.24 -50.56 -5.33
C LYS A 430 19.04 -49.34 -6.22
N VAL A 431 17.80 -49.07 -6.62
CA VAL A 431 17.43 -47.89 -7.42
C VAL A 431 17.81 -46.59 -6.70
N THR A 432 17.61 -46.51 -5.38
CA THR A 432 17.98 -45.32 -4.61
C THR A 432 19.48 -45.07 -4.47
N ALA A 433 20.32 -46.07 -4.79
CA ALA A 433 21.77 -45.94 -4.75
C ALA A 433 22.39 -45.50 -6.09
N GLU A 434 21.60 -45.46 -7.17
CA GLU A 434 22.07 -45.20 -8.53
C GLU A 434 21.76 -43.77 -9.01
N ASP A 435 22.61 -43.26 -9.91
CA ASP A 435 22.45 -41.94 -10.52
C ASP A 435 21.46 -42.00 -11.69
N ILE A 436 20.17 -41.97 -11.37
CA ILE A 436 19.09 -42.19 -12.35
C ILE A 436 18.03 -41.09 -12.38
N ILE A 437 18.04 -40.15 -11.43
CA ILE A 437 17.05 -39.08 -11.37
C ILE A 437 17.48 -37.91 -12.25
N PRO A 438 16.69 -37.53 -13.27
CA PRO A 438 17.02 -36.38 -14.10
C PRO A 438 16.80 -35.09 -13.31
N CYS A 439 17.84 -34.27 -13.25
CA CYS A 439 17.81 -32.97 -12.59
C CYS A 439 17.58 -31.85 -13.61
N GLU A 440 16.92 -30.77 -13.19
CA GLU A 440 16.78 -29.57 -14.01
C GLU A 440 18.16 -28.90 -14.17
N SER A 441 18.63 -28.80 -15.40
CA SER A 441 19.84 -28.05 -15.75
C SER A 441 19.52 -27.09 -16.90
N TYR A 442 19.93 -25.83 -16.76
CA TYR A 442 19.89 -24.84 -17.83
C TYR A 442 21.16 -24.87 -18.70
N THR A 443 21.79 -26.06 -18.77
CA THR A 443 22.97 -26.36 -19.58
C THR A 443 22.60 -27.43 -20.62
N THR A 444 23.44 -27.63 -21.64
CA THR A 444 23.23 -28.67 -22.66
C THR A 444 23.46 -30.09 -22.13
N GLU A 445 24.10 -30.23 -20.97
CA GLU A 445 24.40 -31.51 -20.34
C GLU A 445 23.27 -31.95 -19.41
N LYS A 446 22.85 -33.21 -19.56
CA LYS A 446 21.89 -33.83 -18.66
C LYS A 446 22.60 -34.30 -17.40
N ILE A 447 22.10 -33.85 -16.26
CA ILE A 447 22.61 -34.24 -14.95
C ILE A 447 21.68 -35.32 -14.39
N PHE A 448 22.25 -36.46 -14.04
CA PHE A 448 21.56 -37.52 -13.31
C PHE A 448 22.18 -37.66 -11.92
N CYS A 449 21.33 -37.71 -10.90
CA CYS A 449 21.75 -37.83 -9.50
C CYS A 449 20.99 -38.94 -8.77
N LYS A 450 21.43 -39.25 -7.56
CA LYS A 450 20.73 -40.19 -6.67
C LYS A 450 19.44 -39.56 -6.15
N PRO A 451 18.36 -40.34 -5.93
CA PRO A 451 17.15 -39.84 -5.29
C PRO A 451 17.37 -39.09 -3.97
N THR A 452 18.39 -39.47 -3.19
CA THR A 452 18.72 -38.83 -1.91
C THR A 452 19.34 -37.44 -2.03
N GLU A 453 19.80 -37.05 -3.21
CA GLU A 453 20.49 -35.77 -3.47
C GLU A 453 19.56 -34.75 -4.16
N VAL A 454 18.38 -35.21 -4.61
CA VAL A 454 17.44 -34.45 -5.41
C VAL A 454 16.25 -33.99 -4.57
N SER A 455 15.83 -32.75 -4.79
CA SER A 455 14.67 -32.14 -4.14
C SER A 455 13.66 -31.63 -5.15
N ARG A 456 12.39 -31.64 -4.77
CA ARG A 456 11.27 -31.03 -5.49
C ARG A 456 11.13 -29.56 -5.14
N LEU A 457 10.53 -28.76 -6.02
CA LEU A 457 10.20 -27.37 -5.74
C LEU A 457 8.69 -27.16 -5.56
N ASP A 458 8.34 -26.14 -4.80
CA ASP A 458 6.95 -25.70 -4.70
C ASP A 458 6.43 -25.27 -6.08
N ARG A 459 5.21 -25.69 -6.44
CA ARG A 459 4.64 -25.41 -7.77
C ARG A 459 4.51 -23.92 -8.05
N ALA A 460 4.22 -23.12 -7.03
CA ALA A 460 4.17 -21.67 -7.18
C ALA A 460 5.55 -21.10 -7.54
N PHE A 461 6.62 -21.71 -7.02
CA PHE A 461 7.99 -21.34 -7.34
C PHE A 461 8.42 -21.79 -8.74
N TRP A 462 8.02 -22.99 -9.19
CA TRP A 462 8.21 -23.42 -10.58
C TRP A 462 7.60 -22.44 -11.58
N ARG A 463 6.41 -21.88 -11.28
CA ARG A 463 5.79 -20.85 -12.11
C ARG A 463 6.68 -19.62 -12.25
N ILE A 464 7.30 -19.18 -11.16
CA ILE A 464 8.22 -18.03 -11.15
C ILE A 464 9.45 -18.31 -12.01
N LEU A 465 10.07 -19.49 -11.86
CA LEU A 465 11.25 -19.89 -12.66
C LEU A 465 10.92 -19.95 -14.15
N ASN A 466 9.78 -20.54 -14.52
CA ASN A 466 9.33 -20.62 -15.91
C ASN A 466 9.06 -19.24 -16.52
N MET A 467 8.53 -18.29 -15.74
CA MET A 467 8.35 -16.90 -16.18
C MET A 467 9.70 -16.22 -16.41
N ALA A 468 10.62 -16.35 -15.46
CA ALA A 468 11.97 -15.77 -15.54
C ALA A 468 12.75 -16.32 -16.75
N GLN A 469 12.68 -17.64 -16.99
CA GLN A 469 13.36 -18.27 -18.12
C GLN A 469 12.82 -17.76 -19.47
N LYS A 470 11.49 -17.64 -19.62
CA LYS A 470 10.88 -17.10 -20.86
C LYS A 470 11.31 -15.67 -21.17
N GLN A 471 11.68 -14.91 -20.14
CA GLN A 471 12.12 -13.52 -20.26
C GLN A 471 13.66 -13.39 -20.32
N GLY A 472 14.39 -14.51 -20.38
CA GLY A 472 15.84 -14.53 -20.62
C GLY A 472 16.71 -14.41 -19.36
N ASN A 473 16.16 -14.55 -18.16
CA ASN A 473 16.96 -14.54 -16.93
C ASN A 473 17.85 -15.79 -16.82
N ASN A 474 19.10 -15.60 -16.38
CA ASN A 474 20.03 -16.70 -16.14
C ASN A 474 19.68 -17.46 -14.86
N LEU A 475 19.42 -18.77 -14.97
CA LEU A 475 19.06 -19.67 -13.87
C LEU A 475 20.10 -20.80 -13.65
N GLN A 476 21.32 -20.67 -14.20
CA GLN A 476 22.38 -21.69 -14.13
C GLN A 476 22.77 -22.12 -12.71
N ASN A 477 22.53 -21.27 -11.71
CA ASN A 477 22.89 -21.52 -10.31
C ASN A 477 21.89 -22.39 -9.53
N LEU A 478 20.84 -22.92 -10.16
CA LEU A 478 19.77 -23.67 -9.48
C LEU A 478 20.31 -24.82 -8.61
N SER A 479 21.36 -25.53 -9.07
CA SER A 479 21.92 -26.68 -8.36
C SER A 479 23.10 -26.36 -7.42
N LEU A 480 23.50 -25.09 -7.27
CA LEU A 480 24.69 -24.71 -6.48
C LEU A 480 24.45 -24.64 -4.96
N HIS A 481 23.22 -24.86 -4.50
CA HIS A 481 22.82 -24.60 -3.10
C HIS A 481 22.58 -25.86 -2.26
N GLY A 482 23.34 -26.94 -2.53
CA GLY A 482 23.44 -28.13 -1.67
C GLY A 482 22.44 -29.25 -1.94
N THR A 483 21.52 -29.09 -2.89
CA THR A 483 20.66 -30.16 -3.42
C THR A 483 20.40 -29.89 -4.90
N PHE A 484 20.32 -30.95 -5.69
CA PHE A 484 19.90 -30.85 -7.08
C PHE A 484 18.39 -30.73 -7.17
N ILE A 485 17.89 -30.00 -8.15
CA ILE A 485 16.45 -29.85 -8.35
C ILE A 485 15.96 -30.86 -9.36
N LEU A 486 14.88 -31.56 -9.04
CA LEU A 486 14.20 -32.50 -9.92
C LEU A 486 13.80 -31.82 -11.23
N SER A 487 13.92 -32.52 -12.36
CA SER A 487 13.43 -31.99 -13.63
C SER A 487 11.93 -31.64 -13.55
N SER A 488 11.57 -30.47 -14.07
CA SER A 488 10.20 -29.94 -14.17
C SER A 488 9.24 -30.89 -14.91
N TYR A 489 9.74 -31.73 -15.82
CA TYR A 489 8.94 -32.75 -16.51
C TYR A 489 8.54 -33.93 -15.61
N LEU A 490 9.29 -34.19 -14.54
CA LEU A 490 9.03 -35.26 -13.58
C LEU A 490 8.38 -34.73 -12.28
N ASP A 491 8.56 -33.45 -11.94
CA ASP A 491 7.95 -32.81 -10.77
C ASP A 491 6.47 -32.40 -10.99
N CYS A 492 5.62 -33.37 -11.34
CA CYS A 492 4.18 -33.16 -11.56
C CYS A 492 3.32 -34.18 -10.78
N GLN A 493 2.01 -33.90 -10.66
CA GLN A 493 1.07 -34.71 -9.86
C GLN A 493 1.05 -36.18 -10.24
N GLU A 494 1.20 -36.46 -11.53
CA GLU A 494 1.12 -37.81 -12.06
C GLU A 494 2.18 -38.75 -11.47
N TYR A 495 3.35 -38.21 -11.11
CA TYR A 495 4.48 -39.00 -10.60
C TYR A 495 4.66 -38.86 -9.07
N ASP A 496 3.72 -38.23 -8.35
CA ASP A 496 3.84 -38.00 -6.90
C ASP A 496 4.06 -39.31 -6.12
N ASP A 497 3.38 -40.39 -6.49
CA ASP A 497 3.54 -41.70 -5.84
C ASP A 497 4.88 -42.36 -6.16
N VAL A 498 5.41 -42.14 -7.37
CA VAL A 498 6.75 -42.60 -7.77
C VAL A 498 7.82 -41.85 -6.99
N LEU A 499 7.72 -40.52 -6.90
CA LEU A 499 8.64 -39.69 -6.14
C LEU A 499 8.60 -40.04 -4.65
N ARG A 500 7.41 -40.31 -4.09
CA ARG A 500 7.26 -40.81 -2.72
C ARG A 500 7.90 -42.18 -2.53
N PHE A 501 7.74 -43.09 -3.49
CA PHE A 501 8.39 -44.40 -3.47
C PHE A 501 9.92 -44.28 -3.41
N LEU A 502 10.49 -43.35 -4.19
CA LEU A 502 11.93 -43.04 -4.23
C LEU A 502 12.43 -42.22 -3.02
N GLY A 503 11.53 -41.66 -2.22
CA GLY A 503 11.87 -40.83 -1.05
C GLY A 503 12.26 -39.39 -1.39
N ILE A 504 11.91 -38.90 -2.58
CA ILE A 504 12.24 -37.54 -3.04
C ILE A 504 11.24 -36.56 -2.44
N GLY A 505 11.73 -35.71 -1.52
CA GLY A 505 10.95 -34.69 -0.83
C GLY A 505 11.08 -33.29 -1.45
N TYR A 506 10.37 -32.32 -0.87
CA TYR A 506 10.53 -30.90 -1.22
C TYR A 506 11.83 -30.33 -0.64
N ALA A 507 12.43 -29.39 -1.37
CA ALA A 507 13.59 -28.64 -0.91
C ALA A 507 13.26 -27.91 0.41
N ASN A 508 14.24 -27.88 1.31
CA ASN A 508 14.13 -27.13 2.57
C ASN A 508 13.81 -25.64 2.26
N TYR A 509 12.90 -25.04 3.01
CA TYR A 509 12.53 -23.63 2.85
C TYR A 509 13.72 -22.65 2.94
N GLY A 510 14.80 -23.00 3.63
CA GLY A 510 16.05 -22.22 3.63
C GLY A 510 16.81 -22.21 2.30
N TRP A 511 16.63 -23.24 1.46
CA TRP A 511 17.23 -23.31 0.13
C TRP A 511 16.76 -22.17 -0.78
N TYR A 512 15.45 -21.87 -0.75
CA TYR A 512 14.86 -20.79 -1.57
C TYR A 512 15.53 -19.44 -1.28
N GLY A 513 15.80 -19.14 0.00
CA GLY A 513 16.51 -17.92 0.38
C GLY A 513 17.92 -17.84 -0.18
N LYS A 514 18.69 -18.93 -0.09
CA LYS A 514 20.06 -19.02 -0.65
C LYS A 514 20.07 -18.88 -2.17
N PHE A 515 19.13 -19.54 -2.85
CA PHE A 515 19.00 -19.43 -4.29
C PHE A 515 18.64 -18.01 -4.73
N ILE A 516 17.66 -17.37 -4.08
CA ILE A 516 17.28 -15.99 -4.42
C ILE A 516 18.46 -15.04 -4.23
N GLU A 517 19.22 -15.18 -3.13
CA GLU A 517 20.42 -14.40 -2.85
C GLU A 517 21.53 -14.60 -3.90
N GLY A 518 21.75 -15.84 -4.36
CA GLY A 518 22.72 -16.20 -5.40
C GLY A 518 22.22 -16.00 -6.84
N SER A 519 20.97 -15.55 -7.01
CA SER A 519 20.34 -15.33 -8.32
C SER A 519 20.19 -13.83 -8.61
N ASN A 520 20.00 -13.51 -9.89
CA ASN A 520 19.64 -12.15 -10.31
C ASN A 520 18.12 -11.94 -10.43
N LEU A 521 17.29 -12.81 -9.85
CA LEU A 521 15.82 -12.70 -9.95
C LEU A 521 15.27 -11.38 -9.36
N VAL A 522 15.86 -10.87 -8.28
CA VAL A 522 15.44 -9.59 -7.70
C VAL A 522 16.12 -8.39 -8.38
N LYS A 523 17.37 -8.56 -8.83
CA LYS A 523 18.20 -7.46 -9.36
C LYS A 523 17.97 -7.17 -10.85
N GLU A 524 17.86 -8.22 -11.66
CA GLU A 524 17.75 -8.17 -13.13
C GLU A 524 16.48 -8.85 -13.65
N GLY A 525 15.67 -9.42 -12.75
CA GLY A 525 14.35 -9.96 -13.09
C GLY A 525 13.37 -8.87 -13.52
N PRO A 526 12.54 -9.13 -14.54
CA PRO A 526 11.41 -8.26 -14.88
C PRO A 526 10.48 -8.06 -13.68
N GLU A 527 9.81 -6.92 -13.62
CA GLU A 527 9.00 -6.56 -12.45
C GLU A 527 7.83 -7.54 -12.23
N GLU A 528 7.27 -8.16 -13.28
CA GLU A 528 6.24 -9.19 -13.12
C GLU A 528 6.76 -10.42 -12.35
N VAL A 529 7.98 -10.87 -12.67
CA VAL A 529 8.64 -12.00 -11.97
C VAL A 529 8.93 -11.62 -10.53
N TYR A 530 9.39 -10.39 -10.28
CA TYR A 530 9.65 -9.89 -8.93
C TYR A 530 8.36 -9.82 -8.09
N VAL A 531 7.25 -9.35 -8.64
CA VAL A 531 5.97 -9.31 -7.93
C VAL A 531 5.44 -10.70 -7.61
N GLU A 532 5.54 -11.66 -8.56
CA GLU A 532 5.18 -13.06 -8.29
C GLU A 532 6.06 -13.68 -7.20
N LEU A 533 7.36 -13.40 -7.22
CA LEU A 533 8.29 -13.82 -6.19
C LEU A 533 7.92 -13.27 -4.81
N LEU A 534 7.60 -11.98 -4.72
CA LEU A 534 7.13 -11.37 -3.47
C LEU A 534 5.79 -11.97 -3.01
N SER A 535 4.88 -12.31 -3.92
CA SER A 535 3.63 -13.00 -3.57
C SER A 535 3.88 -14.35 -2.93
N PHE A 536 4.72 -15.17 -3.57
CA PHE A 536 5.11 -16.47 -3.06
C PHE A 536 5.75 -16.37 -1.67
N ILE A 537 6.61 -15.37 -1.46
CA ILE A 537 7.26 -15.13 -0.16
C ILE A 537 6.23 -14.66 0.87
N ALA A 538 5.37 -13.70 0.53
CA ALA A 538 4.38 -13.12 1.44
C ALA A 538 3.37 -14.17 1.93
N GLU A 539 2.84 -15.00 1.03
CA GLU A 539 1.87 -16.07 1.33
C GLU A 539 2.46 -17.14 2.26
N ASN A 540 3.76 -17.40 2.13
CA ASN A 540 4.44 -18.47 2.85
C ASN A 540 5.34 -17.96 3.99
N TRP A 541 5.30 -16.66 4.31
CA TRP A 541 6.26 -16.05 5.23
C TRP A 541 6.19 -16.65 6.63
N GLN A 542 5.01 -16.57 7.25
CA GLN A 542 4.84 -16.98 8.65
C GLN A 542 5.01 -18.50 8.84
N THR A 543 4.55 -19.28 7.87
CA THR A 543 4.51 -20.74 7.96
C THR A 543 5.81 -21.41 7.53
N LYS A 544 6.55 -20.84 6.57
CA LYS A 544 7.70 -21.51 5.93
C LYS A 544 9.00 -20.71 5.99
N PHE A 545 8.98 -19.37 5.93
CA PHE A 545 10.20 -18.57 5.67
C PHE A 545 10.74 -17.73 6.84
N SER A 546 9.90 -17.36 7.82
CA SER A 546 10.26 -16.44 8.91
C SER A 546 11.50 -16.87 9.71
N ASN A 547 11.71 -18.19 9.87
CA ASN A 547 12.80 -18.78 10.62
C ASN A 547 13.93 -19.36 9.73
N THR A 548 14.01 -18.96 8.47
CA THR A 548 14.99 -19.53 7.51
C THR A 548 15.96 -18.47 6.96
N HIS A 549 16.87 -18.89 6.07
CA HIS A 549 17.81 -17.99 5.38
C HIS A 549 17.11 -16.94 4.49
N MET A 550 15.81 -17.10 4.21
CA MET A 550 15.03 -16.14 3.42
C MET A 550 15.09 -14.71 3.97
N LYS A 551 15.18 -14.53 5.30
CA LYS A 551 15.29 -13.20 5.92
C LYS A 551 16.56 -12.43 5.56
N HIS A 552 17.60 -13.13 5.11
CA HIS A 552 18.87 -12.55 4.68
C HIS A 552 18.92 -12.25 3.19
N ALA A 553 18.00 -12.82 2.39
CA ALA A 553 17.94 -12.55 0.96
C ALA A 553 17.62 -11.07 0.69
N PRO A 554 18.23 -10.44 -0.33
CA PRO A 554 18.04 -9.03 -0.66
C PRO A 554 16.71 -8.79 -1.41
N LEU A 555 15.60 -8.89 -0.68
CA LEU A 555 14.24 -8.89 -1.25
C LEU A 555 13.67 -7.49 -1.51
N ILE A 556 14.15 -6.45 -0.84
CA ILE A 556 13.53 -5.11 -0.87
C ILE A 556 14.33 -4.18 -1.78
N LYS A 557 13.69 -3.70 -2.85
CA LYS A 557 14.24 -2.68 -3.77
C LYS A 557 14.04 -1.27 -3.21
N CYS A 558 15.07 -0.44 -3.34
CA CYS A 558 15.06 0.94 -2.87
C CYS A 558 15.86 1.85 -3.81
N VAL A 559 15.36 3.06 -4.07
CA VAL A 559 16.11 4.11 -4.78
C VAL A 559 16.81 4.98 -3.75
N SER A 560 18.13 5.09 -3.83
CA SER A 560 18.92 5.95 -2.96
C SER A 560 18.78 7.43 -3.37
N GLY A 561 19.25 8.36 -2.52
CA GLY A 561 19.18 9.81 -2.80
C GLY A 561 19.91 10.24 -4.08
N ASN A 562 20.89 9.47 -4.55
CA ASN A 562 21.61 9.73 -5.80
C ASN A 562 20.97 9.05 -7.04
N GLY A 563 19.85 8.33 -6.85
CA GLY A 563 19.15 7.62 -7.91
C GLY A 563 19.62 6.19 -8.18
N SER A 564 20.62 5.67 -7.44
CA SER A 564 21.05 4.28 -7.57
C SER A 564 20.08 3.30 -6.91
N LEU A 565 19.96 2.10 -7.48
CA LEU A 565 19.19 1.00 -6.89
C LEU A 565 20.02 0.31 -5.80
N SER A 566 19.43 0.20 -4.62
CA SER A 566 19.96 -0.55 -3.48
C SER A 566 18.98 -1.67 -3.10
N TYR A 567 19.51 -2.78 -2.61
CA TYR A 567 18.73 -3.97 -2.28
C TYR A 567 18.99 -4.36 -0.82
N TYR A 568 17.92 -4.53 -0.06
CA TYR A 568 17.99 -4.80 1.37
C TYR A 568 17.27 -6.09 1.74
N SER A 569 17.76 -6.75 2.78
CA SER A 569 17.11 -7.92 3.36
C SER A 569 16.12 -7.54 4.46
N VAL A 570 15.15 -8.41 4.72
CA VAL A 570 14.16 -8.19 5.79
C VAL A 570 14.83 -8.13 7.17
N GLN A 571 15.87 -8.93 7.38
CA GLN A 571 16.67 -8.88 8.60
C GLN A 571 17.34 -7.52 8.76
N TYR A 572 17.95 -6.97 7.70
CA TYR A 572 18.58 -5.66 7.73
C TYR A 572 17.56 -4.56 8.05
N MET A 573 16.39 -4.60 7.41
CA MET A 573 15.27 -3.67 7.66
C MET A 573 14.77 -3.71 9.11
N SER A 574 14.89 -4.85 9.79
CA SER A 574 14.46 -4.99 11.19
C SER A 574 15.43 -4.36 12.20
N THR A 575 16.70 -4.16 11.81
CA THR A 575 17.77 -3.65 12.69
C THR A 575 18.20 -2.22 12.37
N THR A 576 17.85 -1.72 11.19
CA THR A 576 18.25 -0.38 10.73
C THR A 576 17.20 0.68 11.09
N SER A 577 17.61 1.95 11.09
CA SER A 577 16.71 3.12 11.14
C SER A 577 16.29 3.61 9.75
N LEU A 578 16.72 2.92 8.67
CA LEU A 578 16.39 3.26 7.30
C LEU A 578 14.87 3.24 7.07
N CYS A 579 14.31 4.36 6.62
CA CYS A 579 12.88 4.50 6.37
C CYS A 579 12.58 4.36 4.87
N ILE A 580 12.24 3.15 4.42
CA ILE A 580 11.77 2.90 3.05
C ILE A 580 10.26 3.14 2.99
N CYS A 581 9.84 3.92 2.00
CA CYS A 581 8.51 4.47 1.86
C CYS A 581 7.85 4.00 0.56
N LEU A 582 6.54 3.77 0.63
CA LEU A 582 5.64 3.64 -0.52
C LEU A 582 4.65 4.81 -0.54
N ALA A 583 4.19 5.15 -1.74
CA ALA A 583 3.09 6.10 -1.92
C ALA A 583 1.77 5.32 -2.01
N PRO A 584 0.75 5.62 -1.17
CA PRO A 584 -0.57 5.02 -1.30
C PRO A 584 -1.22 5.28 -2.67
N ASN A 585 -0.96 6.45 -3.24
CA ASN A 585 -1.38 6.84 -4.57
C ASN A 585 -0.15 6.88 -5.49
N VAL A 586 -0.14 5.98 -6.47
CA VAL A 586 0.96 5.84 -7.43
C VAL A 586 1.14 7.09 -8.30
N ASN A 587 0.07 7.85 -8.55
CA ASN A 587 0.16 9.10 -9.31
C ASN A 587 1.03 10.15 -8.60
N ASP A 588 1.12 10.09 -7.27
CA ASP A 588 1.92 11.01 -6.47
C ASP A 588 3.38 10.52 -6.33
N LEU A 589 3.67 9.27 -6.70
CA LEU A 589 4.95 8.63 -6.44
C LEU A 589 6.10 9.24 -7.26
N SER A 590 5.88 9.50 -8.55
CA SER A 590 6.89 10.14 -9.39
C SER A 590 7.24 11.53 -8.84
N TRP A 591 6.24 12.27 -8.39
CA TRP A 591 6.39 13.56 -7.74
C TRP A 591 7.22 13.46 -6.46
N LEU A 592 6.87 12.53 -5.56
CA LEU A 592 7.59 12.29 -4.31
C LEU A 592 9.05 11.87 -4.53
N ILE A 593 9.31 10.95 -5.47
CA ILE A 593 10.67 10.50 -5.77
C ILE A 593 11.52 11.66 -6.32
N CYS A 594 10.98 12.46 -7.25
CA CYS A 594 11.71 13.59 -7.83
C CYS A 594 12.07 14.65 -6.79
N TRP A 595 11.12 15.06 -5.95
CA TRP A 595 11.36 16.06 -4.91
C TRP A 595 12.17 15.52 -3.73
N ASN A 596 12.08 14.23 -3.43
CA ASN A 596 12.93 13.61 -2.40
C ASN A 596 14.40 13.55 -2.82
N LYS A 597 14.75 13.54 -4.12
CA LYS A 597 16.17 13.69 -4.53
C LYS A 597 16.76 15.01 -4.04
N GLU A 598 16.02 16.11 -4.20
CA GLU A 598 16.44 17.45 -3.77
C GLU A 598 16.42 17.61 -2.24
N LEU A 599 15.48 16.96 -1.56
CA LEU A 599 15.25 17.04 -0.11
C LEU A 599 15.85 15.87 0.68
N SER A 600 16.58 14.98 0.01
CA SER A 600 17.08 13.71 0.58
C SER A 600 17.96 13.89 1.82
N ALA A 601 18.77 14.96 1.83
CA ALA A 601 19.61 15.33 2.97
C ALA A 601 18.82 15.73 4.22
N ALA A 602 17.57 16.19 4.06
CA ALA A 602 16.68 16.50 5.17
C ALA A 602 15.85 15.28 5.59
N SER A 603 15.31 14.55 4.62
CA SER A 603 14.23 13.59 4.88
C SER A 603 14.74 12.30 5.53
N GLY A 604 15.93 11.80 5.15
CA GLY A 604 16.36 10.44 5.51
C GLY A 604 15.39 9.34 5.01
N LEU A 605 14.48 9.71 4.10
CA LEU A 605 13.45 8.86 3.54
C LEU A 605 13.93 8.32 2.19
N PHE A 606 13.69 7.04 1.96
CA PHE A 606 13.97 6.39 0.70
C PHE A 606 12.70 5.79 0.11
N PHE A 607 12.59 5.73 -1.22
CA PHE A 607 11.37 5.23 -1.87
C PHE A 607 11.66 3.96 -2.66
N MET A 608 10.71 3.03 -2.66
CA MET A 608 10.73 1.90 -3.58
C MET A 608 10.61 2.41 -5.03
N PRO A 609 11.27 1.78 -6.02
CA PRO A 609 11.29 2.30 -7.40
C PRO A 609 9.90 2.49 -8.00
N LEU A 610 9.75 3.52 -8.84
CA LEU A 610 8.49 3.87 -9.51
C LEU A 610 7.92 2.68 -10.30
N ILE A 611 8.76 2.01 -11.09
CA ILE A 611 8.34 0.87 -11.92
C ILE A 611 7.84 -0.27 -11.04
N THR A 612 8.55 -0.59 -9.96
CA THR A 612 8.15 -1.64 -9.00
C THR A 612 6.80 -1.34 -8.35
N GLN A 613 6.59 -0.11 -7.86
CA GLN A 613 5.31 0.26 -7.24
C GLN A 613 4.15 0.30 -8.25
N ASN A 614 4.40 0.73 -9.50
CA ASN A 614 3.42 0.64 -10.58
C ASN A 614 2.97 -0.80 -10.79
N SER A 615 3.93 -1.74 -10.92
CA SER A 615 3.63 -3.16 -11.10
C SER A 615 2.89 -3.76 -9.90
N LEU A 616 3.25 -3.39 -8.67
CA LEU A 616 2.53 -3.81 -7.45
C LEU A 616 1.08 -3.30 -7.44
N ASN A 617 0.84 -2.07 -7.89
CA ASN A 617 -0.49 -1.47 -7.93
C ASN A 617 -1.37 -2.08 -9.03
N VAL A 618 -0.84 -2.33 -10.23
CA VAL A 618 -1.57 -2.99 -11.32
C VAL A 618 -2.02 -4.39 -10.92
N LEU A 619 -1.18 -5.13 -10.19
CA LEU A 619 -1.46 -6.52 -9.79
C LEU A 619 -2.25 -6.64 -8.48
N CYS A 620 -2.51 -5.54 -7.75
CA CYS A 620 -3.42 -5.41 -6.61
C CYS A 620 -3.36 -6.55 -5.56
N ARG A 621 -2.16 -6.92 -5.09
CA ARG A 621 -1.97 -8.03 -4.14
C ARG A 621 -1.92 -7.58 -2.68
N ARG A 622 -3.08 -7.64 -1.99
CA ARG A 622 -3.24 -7.23 -0.57
C ARG A 622 -2.21 -7.87 0.37
N ASN A 623 -1.96 -9.16 0.19
CA ASN A 623 -0.99 -9.95 0.94
C ASN A 623 0.45 -9.40 0.85
N ILE A 624 0.89 -8.95 -0.34
CA ILE A 624 2.21 -8.34 -0.51
C ILE A 624 2.28 -7.02 0.25
N MET A 625 1.23 -6.20 0.16
CA MET A 625 1.21 -4.89 0.82
C MET A 625 1.20 -5.02 2.34
N GLU A 626 0.45 -5.98 2.88
CA GLU A 626 0.47 -6.33 4.30
C GLU A 626 1.83 -6.86 4.74
N TRP A 627 2.46 -7.72 3.93
CA TRP A 627 3.80 -8.23 4.21
C TRP A 627 4.85 -7.11 4.21
N LEU A 628 4.84 -6.24 3.21
CA LEU A 628 5.75 -5.08 3.15
C LEU A 628 5.57 -4.16 4.36
N ARG A 629 4.33 -3.94 4.80
CA ARG A 629 4.01 -3.11 5.97
C ARG A 629 4.43 -3.75 7.29
N ASN A 630 3.98 -4.98 7.53
CA ASN A 630 4.04 -5.59 8.86
C ASN A 630 5.33 -6.38 9.09
N VAL A 631 5.91 -6.94 8.02
CA VAL A 631 7.11 -7.79 8.09
C VAL A 631 8.34 -7.00 7.67
N ALA A 632 8.35 -6.43 6.47
CA ALA A 632 9.49 -5.67 5.98
C ALA A 632 9.57 -4.24 6.57
N ARG A 633 8.54 -3.80 7.31
CA ARG A 633 8.45 -2.52 8.03
C ARG A 633 8.57 -1.29 7.12
N LEU A 634 8.02 -1.37 5.92
CA LEU A 634 7.94 -0.23 5.01
C LEU A 634 6.80 0.71 5.42
N ASN A 635 7.08 2.02 5.35
CA ASN A 635 6.12 3.07 5.69
C ASN A 635 5.31 3.49 4.46
N PHE A 636 4.07 3.92 4.70
CA PHE A 636 3.18 4.43 3.67
C PHE A 636 2.93 5.90 3.94
N PHE A 637 3.39 6.77 3.06
CA PHE A 637 3.22 8.21 3.22
C PHE A 637 2.42 8.78 2.07
N THR A 638 1.30 9.40 2.43
CA THR A 638 0.66 10.38 1.55
C THR A 638 1.60 11.56 1.32
N LEU A 639 1.36 12.30 0.25
CA LEU A 639 2.18 13.47 -0.07
C LEU A 639 2.17 14.52 1.04
N TYR A 640 1.04 14.68 1.74
CA TYR A 640 0.92 15.54 2.91
C TYR A 640 1.76 15.04 4.09
N GLU A 641 1.70 13.75 4.43
CA GLU A 641 2.50 13.19 5.54
C GLU A 641 4.00 13.29 5.27
N TYR A 642 4.41 13.01 4.02
CA TYR A 642 5.79 13.25 3.57
C TYR A 642 6.18 14.73 3.78
N ALA A 643 5.34 15.67 3.34
CA ALA A 643 5.60 17.09 3.50
C ALA A 643 5.74 17.50 4.98
N VAL A 644 4.91 16.96 5.88
CA VAL A 644 5.00 17.21 7.33
C VAL A 644 6.31 16.69 7.92
N LEU A 645 6.73 15.48 7.54
CA LEU A 645 7.97 14.88 8.04
C LEU A 645 9.20 15.65 7.57
N VAL A 646 9.25 16.00 6.28
CA VAL A 646 10.35 16.81 5.74
C VAL A 646 10.41 18.16 6.43
N ALA A 647 9.28 18.84 6.66
CA ALA A 647 9.24 20.13 7.35
C ALA A 647 9.92 20.09 8.73
N LYS A 648 9.75 18.99 9.47
CA LYS A 648 10.36 18.81 10.80
C LYS A 648 11.88 18.59 10.76
N ALA A 649 12.41 18.13 9.62
CA ALA A 649 13.83 17.80 9.45
C ALA A 649 14.64 18.89 8.70
N LEU A 650 14.01 20.02 8.38
CA LEU A 650 14.67 21.16 7.73
C LEU A 650 15.63 21.86 8.68
N HIS A 651 16.92 21.81 8.38
CA HIS A 651 17.98 22.34 9.24
C HIS A 651 18.98 23.27 8.51
N THR A 652 18.79 23.51 7.20
CA THR A 652 19.63 24.45 6.43
C THR A 652 18.78 25.44 5.64
N ARG A 653 19.34 26.65 5.41
CA ARG A 653 18.73 27.70 4.57
C ARG A 653 18.34 27.18 3.19
N ARG A 654 19.22 26.40 2.55
CA ARG A 654 18.96 25.79 1.23
C ARG A 654 17.74 24.86 1.28
N LEU A 655 17.68 23.94 2.24
CA LEU A 655 16.60 22.96 2.33
C LEU A 655 15.23 23.63 2.56
N VAL A 656 15.18 24.70 3.36
CA VAL A 656 13.93 25.47 3.57
C VAL A 656 13.46 26.13 2.28
N LEU A 657 14.37 26.72 1.50
CA LEU A 657 14.03 27.33 0.22
C LEU A 657 13.52 26.28 -0.78
N VAL A 658 14.22 25.15 -0.92
CA VAL A 658 13.81 24.02 -1.77
C VAL A 658 12.45 23.47 -1.34
N TYR A 659 12.21 23.34 -0.04
CA TYR A 659 10.91 22.91 0.48
C TYR A 659 9.78 23.92 0.16
N CYS A 660 10.07 25.22 0.17
CA CYS A 660 9.12 26.24 -0.25
C CYS A 660 8.78 26.12 -1.75
N HIS A 661 9.77 25.82 -2.61
CA HIS A 661 9.54 25.50 -4.02
C HIS A 661 8.70 24.22 -4.20
N PHE A 662 8.97 23.19 -3.38
CA PHE A 662 8.16 21.97 -3.34
C PHE A 662 6.69 22.28 -3.00
N LEU A 663 6.43 23.09 -1.97
CA LEU A 663 5.06 23.47 -1.61
C LEU A 663 4.38 24.28 -2.73
N HIS A 664 5.09 25.23 -3.33
CA HIS A 664 4.57 26.04 -4.44
C HIS A 664 4.09 25.16 -5.59
N HIS A 665 4.96 24.31 -6.13
CA HIS A 665 4.61 23.47 -7.28
C HIS A 665 3.63 22.35 -6.91
N SER A 666 3.69 21.83 -5.68
CA SER A 666 2.72 20.82 -5.23
C SER A 666 1.30 21.40 -5.15
N HIS A 667 1.16 22.69 -4.80
CA HIS A 667 -0.13 23.38 -4.82
C HIS A 667 -0.57 23.75 -6.23
N GLU A 668 0.33 24.32 -7.03
CA GLU A 668 0.06 24.70 -8.43
C GLU A 668 -0.45 23.51 -9.27
N LYS A 669 0.16 22.33 -9.07
CA LYS A 669 -0.22 21.07 -9.73
C LYS A 669 -1.36 20.33 -9.03
N LYS A 670 -1.96 20.90 -7.99
CA LYS A 670 -3.12 20.37 -7.24
C LYS A 670 -2.85 19.05 -6.49
N TYR A 671 -1.59 18.76 -6.15
CA TYR A 671 -1.24 17.64 -5.26
C TYR A 671 -1.56 17.95 -3.78
N ILE A 672 -1.58 19.23 -3.39
CA ILE A 672 -1.91 19.68 -2.03
C ILE A 672 -3.08 20.68 -2.11
N THR A 673 -4.06 20.51 -1.23
CA THR A 673 -5.21 21.42 -1.10
C THR A 673 -4.84 22.72 -0.34
N ASP A 674 -5.64 23.77 -0.53
CA ASP A 674 -5.46 25.07 0.13
C ASP A 674 -5.37 24.97 1.67
N GLY A 675 -6.16 24.07 2.28
CA GLY A 675 -6.14 23.82 3.72
C GLY A 675 -4.82 23.20 4.18
N ASN A 676 -4.33 22.20 3.45
CA ASN A 676 -3.10 21.49 3.78
C ASN A 676 -1.86 22.36 3.56
N ILE A 677 -1.79 23.14 2.48
CA ILE A 677 -0.65 24.04 2.25
C ILE A 677 -0.58 25.13 3.32
N ARG A 678 -1.72 25.66 3.78
CA ARG A 678 -1.75 26.62 4.90
C ARG A 678 -1.13 26.02 6.17
N GLN A 679 -1.44 24.76 6.48
CA GLN A 679 -0.85 24.08 7.64
C GLN A 679 0.65 23.85 7.47
N LEU A 680 1.09 23.38 6.30
CA LEU A 680 2.50 23.12 6.00
C LEU A 680 3.35 24.40 6.00
N CYS A 681 2.84 25.48 5.39
CA CYS A 681 3.47 26.79 5.41
C CYS A 681 3.59 27.37 6.84
N ASN A 682 2.65 27.06 7.73
CA ASN A 682 2.74 27.48 9.14
C ASN A 682 3.73 26.63 9.94
N ALA A 683 3.83 25.33 9.63
CA ALA A 683 4.70 24.40 10.33
C ALA A 683 6.17 24.48 9.91
N MET A 684 6.46 24.91 8.67
CA MET A 684 7.84 24.96 8.18
C MET A 684 8.65 26.09 8.83
N PRO A 685 9.95 25.88 9.10
CA PRO A 685 10.89 26.96 9.41
C PRO A 685 10.95 27.99 8.28
N VAL A 686 11.29 29.23 8.61
CA VAL A 686 11.50 30.30 7.63
C VAL A 686 12.89 30.89 7.75
N VAL A 687 13.39 31.42 6.64
CA VAL A 687 14.68 32.11 6.58
C VAL A 687 14.42 33.61 6.79
N ASP A 688 15.01 34.18 7.84
CA ASP A 688 14.91 35.62 8.09
C ASP A 688 15.80 36.44 7.14
N ASN A 689 15.67 37.77 7.19
CA ASN A 689 16.49 38.69 6.40
C ASN A 689 18.01 38.60 6.65
N ASN A 690 18.45 37.99 7.76
CA ASN A 690 19.87 37.75 8.07
C ASN A 690 20.34 36.37 7.59
N GLY A 691 19.47 35.58 6.96
CA GLY A 691 19.77 34.22 6.52
C GLY A 691 19.69 33.17 7.64
N CYS A 692 19.17 33.53 8.81
CA CYS A 692 18.98 32.63 9.96
C CYS A 692 17.67 31.86 9.85
N LEU A 693 17.68 30.61 10.35
CA LEU A 693 16.51 29.74 10.38
C LEU A 693 15.67 30.00 11.62
N ILE A 694 14.39 30.30 11.42
CA ILE A 694 13.43 30.58 12.50
C ILE A 694 12.32 29.53 12.50
N ASN A 695 12.28 28.74 13.57
CA ASN A 695 11.28 27.67 13.77
C ASN A 695 9.99 28.19 14.43
N GLU A 696 10.11 29.17 15.33
CA GLU A 696 8.96 29.75 16.04
C GLU A 696 8.74 31.20 15.63
N ARG A 697 7.52 31.52 15.19
CA ARG A 697 7.13 32.87 14.78
C ARG A 697 5.68 33.15 15.15
N ASN A 698 5.39 34.41 15.47
CA ASN A 698 4.02 34.86 15.68
C ASN A 698 3.37 35.30 14.35
N SER A 699 4.16 35.90 13.45
CA SER A 699 3.71 36.34 12.13
C SER A 699 4.89 36.52 11.19
N LEU A 700 4.61 36.56 9.88
CA LEU A 700 5.57 36.88 8.84
C LEU A 700 5.37 38.30 8.32
N LEU A 701 6.46 39.01 8.11
CA LEU A 701 6.50 40.27 7.39
C LEU A 701 7.00 40.01 5.97
N VAL A 702 6.36 40.66 5.01
CA VAL A 702 6.89 40.72 3.64
C VAL A 702 8.27 41.38 3.63
N LEU A 703 9.07 41.11 2.60
CA LEU A 703 10.41 41.67 2.47
C LEU A 703 10.40 43.19 2.57
N ALA A 704 11.42 43.79 3.21
CA ALA A 704 11.51 45.24 3.33
C ALA A 704 11.47 45.95 1.96
N LYS A 705 12.20 45.41 0.97
CA LYS A 705 12.26 45.98 -0.38
C LYS A 705 10.87 45.99 -1.04
N GLY A 706 10.29 47.18 -1.21
CA GLY A 706 8.98 47.38 -1.85
C GLY A 706 7.77 47.13 -0.95
N SER A 707 7.95 47.01 0.37
CA SER A 707 6.85 46.90 1.33
C SER A 707 6.42 48.24 1.91
N ASN A 708 5.14 48.31 2.25
CA ASN A 708 4.54 49.49 2.87
C ASN A 708 5.03 49.68 4.31
N TRP A 709 5.25 48.59 5.05
CA TRP A 709 5.77 48.66 6.41
C TRP A 709 7.19 49.22 6.46
N ALA A 710 8.06 48.87 5.51
CA ALA A 710 9.43 49.41 5.44
C ALA A 710 9.46 50.86 4.95
N ALA A 711 8.50 51.28 4.11
CA ALA A 711 8.32 52.68 3.74
C ALA A 711 7.97 53.55 4.96
N LEU A 712 7.22 53.00 5.92
CA LEU A 712 6.87 53.67 7.18
C LEU A 712 7.88 53.43 8.30
N MET A 713 8.68 52.37 8.28
CA MET A 713 9.59 51.98 9.36
C MET A 713 10.97 51.62 8.81
N VAL A 714 12.02 52.27 9.32
CA VAL A 714 13.41 52.04 8.87
C VAL A 714 13.92 50.64 9.23
N SER A 715 13.40 50.02 10.29
CA SER A 715 13.76 48.66 10.73
C SER A 715 12.56 47.96 11.33
N ASN A 716 12.55 46.62 11.38
CA ASN A 716 11.45 45.80 11.90
C ASN A 716 11.25 46.01 13.43
N PRO A 717 10.24 46.78 13.87
CA PRO A 717 9.98 47.05 15.29
C PRO A 717 9.33 45.85 16.01
N TRP A 718 8.82 44.86 15.28
CA TRP A 718 8.12 43.70 15.84
C TRP A 718 9.05 42.51 16.13
N LYS A 719 10.38 42.69 16.01
CA LYS A 719 11.36 41.63 16.27
C LYS A 719 11.22 41.01 17.67
N ALA A 720 10.99 41.85 18.70
CA ALA A 720 10.74 41.39 20.07
C ALA A 720 9.43 40.60 20.24
N GLN A 721 8.47 40.78 19.31
CA GLN A 721 7.19 40.07 19.28
C GLN A 721 7.23 38.84 18.37
N LYS A 722 8.42 38.36 17.95
CA LYS A 722 8.62 37.23 17.04
C LYS A 722 7.96 37.40 15.65
N TYR A 723 7.88 38.62 15.13
CA TYR A 723 7.51 38.86 13.73
C TYR A 723 8.77 38.82 12.87
N ILE A 724 8.80 37.93 11.89
CA ILE A 724 10.00 37.62 11.12
C ILE A 724 9.91 38.26 9.74
N GLU A 725 10.92 39.05 9.38
CA GLU A 725 11.09 39.56 8.02
C GLU A 725 11.62 38.45 7.12
N LEU A 726 10.93 38.17 6.02
CA LEU A 726 11.36 37.18 5.04
C LEU A 726 12.67 37.58 4.35
N SER A 727 13.54 36.60 4.12
CA SER A 727 14.76 36.76 3.31
C SER A 727 14.49 37.24 1.88
N ALA A 728 15.46 37.98 1.32
CA ALA A 728 15.52 38.29 -0.11
C ALA A 728 15.55 37.04 -1.00
N ASP A 729 15.99 35.90 -0.48
CA ASP A 729 16.07 34.64 -1.24
C ASP A 729 14.70 34.14 -1.74
N TYR A 730 13.63 34.47 -1.01
CA TYR A 730 12.27 34.11 -1.44
C TYR A 730 11.82 34.88 -2.69
N SER A 731 12.51 35.96 -3.06
CA SER A 731 12.27 36.64 -4.33
C SER A 731 12.91 35.90 -5.50
N CYS A 732 14.00 35.18 -5.28
CA CYS A 732 14.80 34.62 -6.36
C CYS A 732 14.07 33.53 -7.15
N ALA A 733 14.34 33.48 -8.46
CA ALA A 733 13.97 32.33 -9.27
C ALA A 733 14.78 31.09 -8.86
N GLY A 734 14.23 29.90 -9.05
CA GLY A 734 14.88 28.64 -8.71
C GLY A 734 14.41 27.47 -9.55
N THR A 735 15.32 26.56 -9.87
CA THR A 735 15.02 25.33 -10.62
C THR A 735 15.36 24.12 -9.78
N TYR A 736 14.35 23.32 -9.42
CA TYR A 736 14.49 22.14 -8.57
C TYR A 736 13.60 21.02 -9.07
N ALA A 737 14.07 19.77 -9.01
CA ALA A 737 13.33 18.59 -9.48
C ALA A 737 12.79 18.72 -10.93
N GLY A 738 13.45 19.51 -11.78
CA GLY A 738 13.04 19.79 -13.16
C GLY A 738 11.98 20.89 -13.35
N TYR A 739 11.54 21.55 -12.29
CA TYR A 739 10.54 22.63 -12.32
C TYR A 739 11.18 23.98 -12.03
N CYS A 740 10.76 25.01 -12.77
CA CYS A 740 11.24 26.38 -12.63
C CYS A 740 10.19 27.25 -11.93
N THR A 741 10.60 27.96 -10.89
CA THR A 741 9.81 28.99 -10.21
C THR A 741 10.31 30.37 -10.63
N SER A 742 9.43 31.22 -11.16
CA SER A 742 9.75 32.60 -11.54
C SER A 742 9.96 33.53 -10.33
N GLU A 743 10.65 34.65 -10.56
CA GLU A 743 10.89 35.67 -9.53
C GLU A 743 9.60 36.12 -8.84
N GLY A 744 9.61 36.22 -7.51
CA GLY A 744 8.49 36.69 -6.69
C GLY A 744 7.35 35.69 -6.44
N GLN A 745 7.33 34.51 -7.08
CA GLN A 745 6.23 33.53 -6.89
C GLN A 745 6.17 32.93 -5.48
N LEU A 746 7.31 32.67 -4.85
CA LEU A 746 7.33 32.17 -3.47
C LEU A 746 6.80 33.22 -2.47
N ILE A 747 7.04 34.51 -2.73
CA ILE A 747 6.48 35.59 -1.91
C ILE A 747 4.96 35.59 -2.01
N THR A 748 4.42 35.43 -3.22
CA THR A 748 2.97 35.32 -3.45
C THR A 748 2.38 34.13 -2.68
N LEU A 749 3.06 32.99 -2.69
CA LEU A 749 2.66 31.81 -1.91
C LEU A 749 2.63 32.11 -0.41
N LEU A 750 3.71 32.69 0.13
CA LEU A 750 3.83 33.01 1.55
C LEU A 750 2.85 34.09 2.01
N ARG A 751 2.54 35.08 1.17
CA ARG A 751 1.47 36.06 1.42
C ARG A 751 0.11 35.38 1.54
N THR A 752 -0.18 34.46 0.62
CA THR A 752 -1.49 33.80 0.54
C THR A 752 -1.70 32.77 1.64
N TYR A 753 -0.71 31.89 1.87
CA TYR A 753 -0.87 30.71 2.73
C TYR A 753 -0.16 30.82 4.08
N ALA A 754 1.00 31.46 4.14
CA ALA A 754 1.73 31.70 5.40
C ALA A 754 1.34 33.02 6.08
N LYS A 755 0.39 33.76 5.48
CA LYS A 755 -0.06 35.09 5.93
C LYS A 755 1.11 36.02 6.20
N ALA A 756 2.01 36.19 5.22
CA ALA A 756 2.96 37.30 5.28
C ALA A 756 2.20 38.63 5.11
N ILE A 757 2.17 39.44 6.17
CA ILE A 757 1.34 40.65 6.28
C ILE A 757 2.20 41.88 5.97
N ASP A 758 1.56 42.91 5.42
CA ASP A 758 2.11 44.25 5.21
C ASP A 758 1.13 45.31 5.78
N VAL A 759 1.59 46.55 5.92
CA VAL A 759 0.72 47.71 6.12
C VAL A 759 -0.18 47.86 4.88
N PRO A 760 -1.51 48.04 5.01
CA PRO A 760 -2.26 48.50 6.19
C PRO A 760 -2.97 47.41 7.03
N PHE A 761 -2.62 46.14 6.91
CA PHE A 761 -3.31 45.04 7.62
C PHE A 761 -2.53 44.51 8.83
N LEU A 762 -1.34 45.06 9.06
CA LEU A 762 -0.46 44.68 10.16
C LEU A 762 -0.96 45.25 11.49
N ARG A 763 -0.78 44.54 12.61
CA ARG A 763 -1.04 45.13 13.93
C ARG A 763 0.12 46.05 14.30
N PRO A 764 -0.12 47.30 14.74
CA PRO A 764 0.96 48.22 15.10
C PRO A 764 1.73 47.70 16.33
N PRO A 765 3.04 47.96 16.42
CA PRO A 765 3.85 47.56 17.56
C PRO A 765 3.51 48.48 18.74
N ASN A 766 3.51 47.97 19.98
CA ASN A 766 3.47 48.85 21.15
C ASN A 766 4.87 49.41 21.45
N ALA A 767 5.44 50.14 20.50
CA ALA A 767 6.79 50.67 20.52
C ALA A 767 6.81 52.13 20.03
N SER A 768 7.97 52.78 20.13
CA SER A 768 8.16 54.10 19.53
C SER A 768 7.99 54.03 18.00
N PHE A 769 7.46 55.09 17.41
CA PHE A 769 7.27 55.22 15.96
C PHE A 769 8.14 56.39 15.44
N PRO A 770 9.44 56.17 15.17
CA PRO A 770 10.38 57.24 14.82
C PRO A 770 9.97 58.03 13.58
N SER A 771 9.28 57.42 12.63
CA SER A 771 8.88 58.08 11.40
C SER A 771 7.87 59.22 11.62
N ALA A 772 7.11 59.21 12.72
CA ALA A 772 6.24 60.33 13.11
C ALA A 772 7.01 61.49 13.77
N SER A 773 8.29 61.32 14.12
CA SER A 773 9.13 62.41 14.65
C SER A 773 9.65 63.35 13.56
N LYS A 774 9.49 62.98 12.28
CA LYS A 774 9.95 63.73 11.11
C LYS A 774 8.79 63.98 10.14
N PRO A 775 8.93 64.97 9.23
CA PRO A 775 8.00 65.15 8.12
C PRO A 775 7.79 63.85 7.32
N LEU A 776 6.53 63.45 7.12
CA LEU A 776 6.18 62.32 6.25
C LEU A 776 5.86 62.84 4.84
N THR A 777 6.18 62.04 3.82
CA THR A 777 5.72 62.30 2.44
C THR A 777 4.19 62.17 2.37
N VAL A 778 3.59 62.72 1.31
CA VAL A 778 2.14 62.65 1.08
C VAL A 778 1.68 61.18 1.05
N GLU A 779 2.40 60.32 0.33
CA GLU A 779 2.06 58.90 0.20
C GLU A 779 2.15 58.17 1.54
N ASN A 780 3.21 58.42 2.33
CA ASN A 780 3.39 57.77 3.63
C ASN A 780 2.38 58.27 4.67
N ALA A 781 2.03 59.56 4.66
CA ALA A 781 1.00 60.11 5.53
C ALA A 781 -0.38 59.49 5.22
N LEU A 782 -0.74 59.38 3.94
CA LEU A 782 -2.00 58.73 3.53
C LEU A 782 -2.00 57.22 3.82
N LEU A 783 -0.87 56.53 3.62
CA LEU A 783 -0.70 55.12 3.95
C LEU A 783 -0.85 54.87 5.46
N LEU A 784 -0.27 55.74 6.31
CA LEU A 784 -0.42 55.69 7.76
C LEU A 784 -1.89 55.89 8.18
N LEU A 785 -2.59 56.85 7.58
CA LEU A 785 -4.01 57.08 7.86
C LEU A 785 -4.88 55.91 7.37
N GLN A 786 -4.60 55.35 6.20
CA GLN A 786 -5.26 54.13 5.71
C GLN A 786 -5.00 52.93 6.62
N TRP A 787 -3.82 52.85 7.23
CA TRP A 787 -3.51 51.84 8.22
C TRP A 787 -4.37 52.00 9.48
N ILE A 788 -4.43 53.21 10.02
CA ILE A 788 -5.28 53.52 11.19
C ILE A 788 -6.74 53.23 10.89
N ARG A 789 -7.24 53.61 9.71
CA ARG A 789 -8.59 53.31 9.23
C ARG A 789 -8.91 51.83 9.34
N ASN A 790 -8.05 50.98 8.78
CA ASN A 790 -8.24 49.54 8.76
C ASN A 790 -8.22 48.93 10.16
N LEU A 791 -7.38 49.46 11.06
CA LEU A 791 -7.32 49.03 12.45
C LEU A 791 -8.61 49.39 13.20
N ILE A 792 -9.09 50.62 13.04
CA ILE A 792 -10.34 51.10 13.65
C ILE A 792 -11.54 50.31 13.11
N SER A 793 -11.63 50.12 11.79
CA SER A 793 -12.74 49.36 11.18
C SER A 793 -12.73 47.88 11.57
N SER A 794 -11.56 47.31 11.87
CA SER A 794 -11.40 45.93 12.36
C SER A 794 -11.59 45.81 13.88
N GLY A 795 -11.95 46.89 14.59
CA GLY A 795 -12.14 46.90 16.04
C GLY A 795 -10.87 46.73 16.87
N ILE A 796 -9.69 46.95 16.28
CA ILE A 796 -8.39 46.80 16.95
C ILE A 796 -8.05 48.10 17.68
N GLN A 797 -7.89 48.05 19.00
CA GLN A 797 -7.43 49.19 19.79
C GLN A 797 -5.96 49.53 19.47
N LEU A 798 -5.69 50.82 19.22
CA LEU A 798 -4.34 51.32 18.94
C LEU A 798 -3.48 51.28 20.22
N PRO A 799 -2.28 50.68 20.20
CA PRO A 799 -1.39 50.65 21.36
C PRO A 799 -1.02 52.06 21.83
N GLN A 800 -0.96 52.26 23.15
CA GLN A 800 -0.80 53.59 23.74
C GLN A 800 0.50 54.29 23.33
N HIS A 801 1.63 53.58 23.28
CA HIS A 801 2.91 54.19 22.87
C HIS A 801 2.90 54.59 21.39
N PHE A 802 2.39 53.72 20.52
CA PHE A 802 2.23 53.99 19.10
C PHE A 802 1.34 55.22 18.88
N LEU A 803 0.17 55.24 19.52
CA LEU A 803 -0.77 56.35 19.44
C LEU A 803 -0.15 57.66 19.96
N ASN A 804 0.54 57.62 21.09
CA ASN A 804 1.22 58.80 21.65
C ASN A 804 2.30 59.35 20.72
N CYS A 805 3.08 58.48 20.06
CA CYS A 805 4.08 58.90 19.06
C CYS A 805 3.43 59.57 17.86
N LEU A 806 2.31 59.05 17.38
CA LEU A 806 1.60 59.65 16.25
C LEU A 806 0.92 60.98 16.62
N ARG A 807 0.27 61.03 17.79
CA ARG A 807 -0.43 62.23 18.30
C ARG A 807 0.50 63.42 18.48
N ASN A 808 1.68 63.17 19.08
CA ASN A 808 2.63 64.23 19.44
C ASN A 808 3.73 64.43 18.39
N GLY A 809 3.83 63.56 17.39
CA GLY A 809 4.86 63.60 16.35
C GLY A 809 4.60 64.70 15.31
N LYS A 810 5.64 65.44 14.92
CA LYS A 810 5.55 66.56 13.96
C LYS A 810 5.62 66.09 12.51
N TRP A 811 4.64 65.31 12.08
CA TRP A 811 4.60 64.74 10.73
C TRP A 811 3.48 65.28 9.84
N VAL A 812 2.47 65.97 10.39
CA VAL A 812 1.37 66.55 9.61
C VAL A 812 1.77 67.94 9.12
N LYS A 813 1.66 68.15 7.80
CA LYS A 813 1.87 69.45 7.17
C LYS A 813 0.67 70.35 7.44
N THR A 814 0.95 71.53 7.98
CA THR A 814 -0.03 72.58 8.28
C THR A 814 0.39 73.91 7.65
N SER A 815 -0.50 74.89 7.69
CA SER A 815 -0.26 76.30 7.33
C SER A 815 0.93 76.90 8.09
N ASN A 816 1.28 76.34 9.26
CA ASN A 816 2.41 76.74 10.08
C ASN A 816 3.46 75.62 10.22
N GLY A 817 3.94 75.10 9.09
CA GLY A 817 4.98 74.06 9.07
C GLY A 817 4.47 72.67 9.44
N TYR A 818 5.37 71.77 9.87
CA TYR A 818 5.01 70.42 10.29
C TYR A 818 4.71 70.39 11.79
N ASN A 819 3.48 70.01 12.14
CA ASN A 819 2.97 70.04 13.50
C ASN A 819 2.41 68.68 13.94
N ALA A 820 2.20 68.57 15.25
CA ALA A 820 1.61 67.40 15.89
C ALA A 820 0.11 67.34 15.58
N PRO A 821 -0.45 66.17 15.20
CA PRO A 821 -1.89 66.01 15.04
C PRO A 821 -2.71 66.54 16.21
N SER A 822 -2.29 66.28 17.45
CA SER A 822 -3.00 66.70 18.68
C SER A 822 -3.10 68.22 18.88
N GLY A 823 -2.31 68.98 18.14
CA GLY A 823 -2.31 70.44 18.17
C GLY A 823 -2.64 71.05 16.82
N SER A 824 -3.13 70.25 15.86
CA SER A 824 -3.47 70.69 14.51
C SER A 824 -4.98 70.65 14.30
N PHE A 825 -5.44 71.43 13.32
CA PHE A 825 -6.86 71.66 13.07
C PHE A 825 -7.22 71.33 11.63
N LEU A 826 -8.36 70.67 11.41
CA LEU A 826 -8.91 70.44 10.07
C LEU A 826 -10.29 71.10 9.98
N THR A 827 -10.44 72.08 9.09
CA THR A 827 -11.63 72.92 9.02
C THR A 827 -12.65 72.39 8.03
N SER A 828 -13.93 72.71 8.26
CA SER A 828 -14.86 73.03 7.18
C SER A 828 -14.60 74.48 6.75
N ASP A 829 -14.77 74.80 5.46
CA ASP A 829 -14.32 76.08 4.87
C ASP A 829 -14.91 77.34 5.54
N GLU A 830 -15.97 77.19 6.33
CA GLU A 830 -16.72 78.29 6.96
C GLU A 830 -15.93 79.04 8.05
N TRP A 831 -15.21 78.36 8.95
CA TRP A 831 -14.52 79.03 10.06
C TRP A 831 -12.99 79.08 9.94
N GLY A 832 -12.39 78.29 9.04
CA GLY A 832 -10.97 78.40 8.75
C GLY A 832 -10.59 79.79 8.23
N ASN A 833 -11.44 80.37 7.39
CA ASN A 833 -11.30 81.74 6.89
C ASN A 833 -11.48 82.78 8.01
N LEU A 834 -12.44 82.58 8.93
CA LEU A 834 -12.67 83.49 10.07
C LEU A 834 -11.41 83.69 10.92
N LEU A 835 -10.65 82.62 11.17
CA LEU A 835 -9.44 82.68 11.99
C LEU A 835 -8.23 83.22 11.21
N GLN A 836 -8.08 82.92 9.93
CA GLN A 836 -6.91 83.38 9.16
C GLN A 836 -6.92 84.89 8.86
N THR A 837 -8.08 85.54 8.83
CA THR A 837 -8.22 86.91 8.30
C THR A 837 -8.05 88.01 9.36
N GLN A 838 -8.29 87.74 10.65
CA GLN A 838 -8.28 88.79 11.69
C GLN A 838 -7.52 88.46 12.99
N SER A 839 -7.02 87.24 13.22
CA SER A 839 -6.20 86.91 14.40
C SER A 839 -4.70 87.09 14.14
N ALA A 840 -4.26 88.32 13.85
CA ALA A 840 -2.87 88.62 13.44
C ALA A 840 -1.78 88.25 14.47
N SER A 841 -2.12 87.96 15.74
CA SER A 841 -1.15 87.62 16.79
C SER A 841 -1.03 86.13 17.13
N VAL A 842 -1.97 85.27 16.70
CA VAL A 842 -1.94 83.82 17.01
C VAL A 842 -2.32 83.03 15.76
N VAL A 843 -1.34 82.34 15.14
CA VAL A 843 -1.58 81.47 13.97
C VAL A 843 -2.02 80.09 14.44
N VAL A 844 -3.24 79.70 14.07
CA VAL A 844 -3.78 78.37 14.37
C VAL A 844 -3.30 77.40 13.28
N PRO A 845 -2.63 76.27 13.64
CA PRO A 845 -2.01 75.36 12.67
C PRO A 845 -3.05 74.49 11.94
N MET A 846 -3.52 74.99 10.78
CA MET A 846 -4.51 74.33 9.92
C MET A 846 -3.84 73.31 9.01
N ILE A 847 -4.36 72.08 8.93
CA ILE A 847 -3.82 71.04 8.02
C ILE A 847 -3.91 71.52 6.58
N ASP A 848 -2.79 71.40 5.85
CA ASP A 848 -2.62 71.84 4.47
C ASP A 848 -3.28 70.81 3.52
N GLN A 849 -4.55 71.01 3.19
CA GLN A 849 -5.32 70.05 2.39
C GLN A 849 -4.80 69.95 0.95
N GLU A 850 -4.32 71.05 0.37
CA GLU A 850 -3.77 71.09 -0.99
C GLU A 850 -2.49 70.27 -1.11
N PHE A 851 -1.58 70.36 -0.13
CA PHE A 851 -0.37 69.54 -0.08
C PHE A 851 -0.68 68.03 -0.14
N TYR A 852 -1.79 67.59 0.47
CA TYR A 852 -2.23 66.20 0.43
C TYR A 852 -3.16 65.87 -0.75
N GLY A 853 -3.30 66.76 -1.74
CA GLY A 853 -4.17 66.60 -2.91
C GLY A 853 -5.65 66.42 -2.53
N ASN A 854 -6.09 67.07 -1.45
CA ASN A 854 -7.42 66.97 -0.84
C ASN A 854 -7.84 65.57 -0.34
N LYS A 855 -6.96 64.57 -0.41
CA LYS A 855 -7.24 63.19 0.03
C LYS A 855 -7.25 63.04 1.55
N ILE A 856 -6.52 63.89 2.28
CA ILE A 856 -6.42 63.82 3.75
C ILE A 856 -7.77 64.09 4.43
N SER A 857 -8.62 64.91 3.81
CA SER A 857 -9.97 65.24 4.29
C SER A 857 -10.88 64.00 4.41
N ALA A 858 -10.61 62.95 3.63
CA ALA A 858 -11.35 61.70 3.73
C ALA A 858 -11.11 60.98 5.05
N TYR A 859 -10.06 61.31 5.81
CA TYR A 859 -9.61 60.61 7.01
C TYR A 859 -9.99 61.29 8.34
N LYS A 860 -11.16 61.96 8.41
CA LYS A 860 -11.58 62.70 9.62
C LYS A 860 -11.61 61.85 10.89
N VAL A 861 -12.10 60.61 10.81
CA VAL A 861 -12.19 59.71 11.98
C VAL A 861 -10.79 59.36 12.49
N GLU A 862 -9.87 59.04 11.58
CA GLU A 862 -8.49 58.68 11.90
C GLU A 862 -7.71 59.87 12.45
N LEU A 863 -7.88 61.05 11.84
CA LEU A 863 -7.29 62.30 12.30
C LEU A 863 -7.82 62.70 13.69
N GLY A 864 -9.12 62.51 13.94
CA GLY A 864 -9.72 62.74 15.26
C GLY A 864 -9.18 61.79 16.33
N ALA A 865 -8.98 60.51 15.99
CA ALA A 865 -8.32 59.56 16.88
C ALA A 865 -6.88 59.98 17.24
N LEU A 866 -6.20 60.67 16.31
CA LEU A 866 -4.88 61.28 16.49
C LEU A 866 -4.93 62.65 17.19
N GLY A 867 -6.10 63.12 17.60
CA GLY A 867 -6.26 64.37 18.36
C GLY A 867 -6.34 65.63 17.50
N VAL A 868 -6.49 65.50 16.18
CA VAL A 868 -6.82 66.65 15.32
C VAL A 868 -8.19 67.20 15.74
N LEU A 869 -8.26 68.51 15.84
CA LEU A 869 -9.45 69.22 16.29
C LEU A 869 -10.25 69.74 15.09
N PHE A 870 -11.57 69.67 15.18
CA PHE A 870 -12.50 70.05 14.09
C PHE A 870 -13.45 71.19 14.46
N GLU A 871 -13.57 71.51 15.75
CA GLU A 871 -14.54 72.47 16.27
C GLU A 871 -13.92 73.86 16.48
N LEU A 872 -14.67 74.90 16.11
CA LEU A 872 -14.28 76.30 16.35
C LEU A 872 -14.07 76.58 17.84
N SER A 873 -14.85 75.96 18.73
CA SER A 873 -14.70 76.13 20.17
C SER A 873 -13.32 75.72 20.69
N ASP A 874 -12.72 74.68 20.10
CA ASP A 874 -11.41 74.20 20.52
C ASP A 874 -10.28 75.06 19.95
N ALA A 875 -10.48 75.64 18.77
CA ALA A 875 -9.59 76.67 18.23
C ALA A 875 -9.62 77.95 19.11
N LEU A 876 -10.80 78.37 19.58
CA LEU A 876 -10.93 79.51 20.51
C LEU A 876 -10.30 79.23 21.88
N LYS A 877 -10.44 78.01 22.42
CA LYS A 877 -9.71 77.57 23.63
C LYS A 877 -8.20 77.60 23.39
N TYR A 878 -7.73 77.15 22.23
CA TYR A 878 -6.31 77.18 21.87
C TYR A 878 -5.77 78.62 21.84
N ILE A 879 -6.50 79.55 21.22
CA ILE A 879 -6.16 80.98 21.20
C ILE A 879 -6.15 81.55 22.63
N GLY A 880 -7.17 81.26 23.44
CA GLY A 880 -7.24 81.71 24.84
C GLY A 880 -6.07 81.22 25.69
N ASN A 881 -5.69 79.96 25.54
CA ASN A 881 -4.53 79.38 26.24
C ASN A 881 -3.18 79.96 25.78
N LYS A 882 -3.08 80.40 24.52
CA LYS A 882 -1.89 81.08 24.01
C LYS A 882 -1.78 82.54 24.48
N LEU A 883 -2.91 83.22 24.62
CA LEU A 883 -2.97 84.61 25.11
C LEU A 883 -2.81 84.69 26.64
N MET A 884 -3.33 83.72 27.39
CA MET A 884 -3.22 83.63 28.86
C MET A 884 -2.63 82.29 29.29
N PRO A 885 -1.29 82.15 29.26
CA PRO A 885 -0.60 81.00 29.83
C PRO A 885 -0.92 80.89 31.33
N ILE A 886 -0.95 79.67 31.86
CA ILE A 886 -1.31 79.38 33.26
C ILE A 886 -0.34 80.05 34.27
N ASP A 887 0.87 80.44 33.84
CA ASP A 887 2.00 80.77 34.73
C ASP A 887 2.63 82.18 34.54
N THR A 888 1.92 83.18 34.01
CA THR A 888 2.51 84.54 33.85
C THR A 888 1.61 85.69 34.30
N THR A 889 2.18 86.66 35.05
CA THR A 889 1.63 88.02 35.30
C THR A 889 1.69 88.90 34.04
N SER A 890 1.43 88.31 32.87
CA SER A 890 1.60 88.93 31.57
C SER A 890 0.59 90.07 31.40
N THR A 891 1.09 91.31 31.46
CA THR A 891 0.33 92.51 31.11
C THR A 891 0.11 92.54 29.61
N LEU A 892 -1.15 92.60 29.15
CA LEU A 892 -1.45 92.79 27.74
C LEU A 892 -0.98 94.19 27.29
N SER A 893 -0.30 94.27 26.15
CA SER A 893 0.01 95.56 25.52
C SER A 893 -1.28 96.25 25.06
N GLN A 894 -1.27 97.58 24.93
CA GLN A 894 -2.40 98.36 24.41
C GLN A 894 -2.86 97.81 23.03
N ALA A 895 -1.93 97.48 22.14
CA ALA A 895 -2.25 96.91 20.82
C ALA A 895 -2.89 95.51 20.90
N SER A 896 -2.39 94.65 21.80
CA SER A 896 -2.93 93.31 22.01
C SER A 896 -4.32 93.35 22.65
N LEU A 897 -4.56 94.30 23.57
CA LEU A 897 -5.86 94.54 24.18
C LEU A 897 -6.87 95.00 23.15
N PHE A 898 -6.54 95.99 22.32
CA PHE A 898 -7.46 96.43 21.25
C PHE A 898 -7.69 95.34 20.20
N SER A 899 -6.67 94.52 19.89
CA SER A 899 -6.84 93.37 19.00
C SER A 899 -7.78 92.31 19.61
N LEU A 900 -7.66 92.07 20.91
CA LEU A 900 -8.56 91.17 21.64
C LEU A 900 -9.98 91.71 21.71
N LEU A 901 -10.17 93.00 21.99
CA LEU A 901 -11.50 93.64 22.02
C LEU A 901 -12.13 93.66 20.63
N LYS A 902 -11.36 93.95 19.57
CA LYS A 902 -11.81 93.83 18.17
C LYS A 902 -12.20 92.40 17.81
N PHE A 903 -11.43 91.42 18.27
CA PHE A 903 -11.75 90.01 18.05
C PHE A 903 -13.03 89.59 18.80
N ILE A 904 -13.21 90.03 20.06
CA ILE A 904 -14.45 89.79 20.83
C ILE A 904 -15.65 90.46 20.14
N ARG A 905 -15.49 91.71 19.68
CA ARG A 905 -16.51 92.42 18.90
C ARG A 905 -16.88 91.64 17.64
N TYR A 906 -15.89 91.24 16.84
CA TYR A 906 -16.10 90.48 15.61
C TYR A 906 -16.80 89.15 15.86
N LEU A 907 -16.40 88.40 16.90
CA LEU A 907 -17.08 87.17 17.29
C LEU A 907 -18.55 87.43 17.67
N ASN A 908 -18.82 88.51 18.42
CA ASN A 908 -20.17 88.89 18.81
C ASN A 908 -21.03 89.34 17.61
N GLU A 909 -20.45 90.11 16.68
CA GLU A 909 -21.09 90.52 15.42
C GLU A 909 -21.45 89.33 14.52
N ASN A 910 -20.63 88.28 14.54
CA ASN A 910 -20.88 87.03 13.81
C ASN A 910 -21.69 86.00 14.64
N HIS A 911 -22.35 86.44 15.72
CA HIS A 911 -23.17 85.60 16.60
C HIS A 911 -22.43 84.42 17.26
N VAL A 912 -21.10 84.47 17.36
CA VAL A 912 -20.28 83.48 18.05
C VAL A 912 -20.02 83.96 19.48
N THR A 913 -20.65 83.34 20.47
CA THR A 913 -20.45 83.70 21.89
C THR A 913 -19.12 83.14 22.40
N PRO A 914 -18.10 83.97 22.72
CA PRO A 914 -16.78 83.47 23.05
C PRO A 914 -16.66 83.13 24.54
N VAL A 915 -17.60 82.33 25.07
CA VAL A 915 -17.75 82.04 26.52
C VAL A 915 -16.43 81.54 27.13
N HIS A 916 -15.81 80.55 26.52
CA HIS A 916 -14.55 79.98 27.03
C HIS A 916 -13.36 80.94 26.93
N LEU A 917 -13.33 81.80 25.91
CA LEU A 917 -12.30 82.84 25.78
C LEU A 917 -12.50 83.90 26.87
N ILE A 918 -13.73 84.39 27.06
CA ILE A 918 -14.11 85.38 28.08
C ILE A 918 -13.82 84.87 29.48
N GLU A 919 -14.25 83.65 29.83
CA GLU A 919 -13.99 83.06 31.15
C GLU A 919 -12.50 82.99 31.47
N ARG A 920 -11.68 82.71 30.45
CA ARG A 920 -10.23 82.59 30.62
C ARG A 920 -9.56 83.94 30.84
N ILE A 921 -10.04 85.00 30.19
CA ILE A 921 -9.42 86.33 30.24
C ILE A 921 -9.98 87.24 31.34
N LYS A 922 -11.27 87.12 31.72
CA LYS A 922 -11.93 88.09 32.63
C LYS A 922 -11.32 88.18 34.04
N ASN A 923 -10.75 87.09 34.54
CA ASN A 923 -10.12 87.04 35.86
C ASN A 923 -8.64 87.45 35.85
N GLY A 924 -8.03 87.67 34.68
CA GLY A 924 -6.63 88.05 34.57
C GLY A 924 -6.40 89.51 34.98
N CYS A 925 -5.31 89.79 35.70
CA CYS A 925 -4.91 91.14 36.13
C CYS A 925 -4.23 91.92 35.00
N TRP A 926 -4.92 92.16 33.89
CA TRP A 926 -4.36 92.83 32.71
C TRP A 926 -4.96 94.23 32.44
N LEU A 927 -6.03 94.64 33.14
CA LEU A 927 -6.66 95.96 32.94
C LEU A 927 -6.06 97.01 33.88
N LYS A 928 -5.56 98.12 33.33
CA LYS A 928 -4.92 99.20 34.11
C LYS A 928 -5.97 100.16 34.68
N THR A 929 -5.94 100.36 35.99
CA THR A 929 -6.84 101.25 36.74
C THR A 929 -6.06 102.27 37.57
N SER A 930 -6.76 103.23 38.17
CA SER A 930 -6.25 104.24 39.11
C SER A 930 -5.59 103.61 40.36
N VAL A 931 -5.81 102.32 40.61
CA VAL A 931 -5.24 101.57 41.74
C VAL A 931 -4.32 100.43 41.24
N GLY A 932 -3.76 100.57 40.03
CA GLY A 932 -2.84 99.59 39.41
C GLY A 932 -3.53 98.62 38.43
N HIS A 933 -2.80 97.59 37.98
CA HIS A 933 -3.36 96.57 37.10
C HIS A 933 -4.25 95.60 37.88
N ARG A 934 -5.50 95.45 37.45
CA ARG A 934 -6.53 94.64 38.09
C ARG A 934 -7.27 93.80 37.08
N SER A 935 -8.10 92.90 37.59
CA SER A 935 -9.09 92.21 36.77
C SER A 935 -10.10 93.22 36.23
N PRO A 936 -10.57 93.05 34.98
CA PRO A 936 -11.75 93.75 34.48
C PRO A 936 -12.94 93.69 35.44
N VAL A 937 -13.12 92.56 36.14
CA VAL A 937 -14.19 92.37 37.13
C VAL A 937 -14.02 93.35 38.31
N GLY A 938 -15.01 94.23 38.50
CA GLY A 938 -15.03 95.19 39.61
C GLY A 938 -14.18 96.45 39.40
N SER A 939 -13.54 96.58 38.23
CA SER A 939 -12.98 97.87 37.78
C SER A 939 -14.11 98.79 37.30
N ILE A 940 -13.95 100.10 37.45
CA ILE A 940 -15.03 101.07 37.19
C ILE A 940 -14.67 101.94 35.98
N LEU A 941 -15.56 102.05 35.01
CA LEU A 941 -15.49 103.09 34.00
C LEU A 941 -16.15 104.36 34.57
N PHE A 942 -15.38 105.45 34.68
CA PHE A 942 -15.83 106.68 35.35
C PHE A 942 -17.03 107.34 34.64
N ASP A 943 -18.02 107.80 35.43
CA ASP A 943 -19.12 108.67 35.01
C ASP A 943 -19.48 109.70 36.11
N LEU A 944 -20.32 110.68 35.78
CA LEU A 944 -20.70 111.77 36.70
C LEU A 944 -21.47 111.30 37.95
N GLU A 945 -22.12 110.13 37.92
CA GLU A 945 -22.85 109.61 39.09
C GLU A 945 -21.89 109.19 40.21
N TRP A 946 -20.62 108.92 39.89
CA TRP A 946 -19.58 108.57 40.88
C TRP A 946 -18.92 109.78 41.54
N GLU A 947 -19.26 111.02 41.19
CA GLU A 947 -18.57 112.23 41.68
C GLU A 947 -18.61 112.34 43.21
N SER A 948 -19.80 112.28 43.81
CA SER A 948 -19.97 112.31 45.28
C SER A 948 -19.30 111.12 45.96
N ALA A 949 -19.29 109.95 45.32
CA ALA A 949 -18.62 108.75 45.82
C ALA A 949 -17.09 108.91 45.83
N SER A 950 -16.51 109.49 44.78
CA SER A 950 -15.08 109.74 44.64
C SER A 950 -14.53 110.74 45.66
N ALA A 951 -15.37 111.67 46.14
CA ALA A 951 -15.00 112.62 47.19
C ALA A 951 -14.74 111.91 48.53
N VAL A 952 -15.49 110.85 48.82
CA VAL A 952 -15.46 110.13 50.11
C VAL A 952 -14.85 108.72 50.04
N SER A 953 -14.47 108.24 48.85
CA SER A 953 -13.96 106.87 48.64
C SER A 953 -12.86 106.79 47.57
N SER A 954 -11.94 105.84 47.71
CA SER A 954 -10.85 105.56 46.75
C SER A 954 -11.22 104.39 45.82
N LEU A 955 -11.79 104.68 44.65
CA LEU A 955 -12.38 103.69 43.74
C LEU A 955 -11.48 103.36 42.52
N PRO A 956 -11.49 102.10 42.00
CA PRO A 956 -10.62 101.64 40.92
C PRO A 956 -11.13 102.03 39.52
N PHE A 957 -10.96 103.29 39.15
CA PHE A 957 -11.34 103.80 37.83
C PHE A 957 -10.38 103.33 36.74
N VAL A 958 -10.90 102.87 35.61
CA VAL A 958 -10.09 102.54 34.41
C VAL A 958 -9.35 103.79 33.96
N HIS A 959 -8.04 103.66 33.75
CA HIS A 959 -7.17 104.81 33.51
C HIS A 959 -7.37 105.35 32.08
N SER A 960 -8.13 106.43 31.93
CA SER A 960 -8.38 107.10 30.64
C SER A 960 -7.08 107.44 29.92
N ASP A 961 -6.09 108.00 30.62
CA ASP A 961 -4.85 108.47 29.98
C ASP A 961 -3.93 107.37 29.46
N PHE A 962 -4.18 106.10 29.82
CA PHE A 962 -3.37 104.97 29.33
C PHE A 962 -4.00 104.26 28.14
N TYR A 963 -5.31 104.34 28.00
CA TYR A 963 -6.05 103.65 26.94
C TYR A 963 -6.64 104.60 25.90
N ASP A 964 -6.49 105.92 26.11
CA ASP A 964 -7.10 107.00 25.35
C ASP A 964 -8.64 106.92 25.38
N ASP A 965 -9.32 107.92 24.80
CA ASP A 965 -10.79 107.96 24.76
C ASP A 965 -11.40 106.81 23.93
N ASP A 966 -10.58 106.07 23.18
CA ASP A 966 -11.00 104.92 22.37
C ASP A 966 -11.56 103.77 23.21
N ILE A 967 -11.14 103.62 24.47
CA ILE A 967 -11.64 102.54 25.34
C ILE A 967 -13.13 102.67 25.64
N PHE A 968 -13.66 103.90 25.65
CA PHE A 968 -15.09 104.15 25.83
C PHE A 968 -15.93 103.60 24.68
N GLY A 969 -15.33 103.46 23.49
CA GLY A 969 -15.95 102.83 22.33
C GLY A 969 -16.16 101.31 22.46
N TYR A 970 -15.61 100.67 23.50
CA TYR A 970 -15.73 99.23 23.77
C TYR A 970 -16.54 98.92 25.03
N LYS A 971 -17.51 99.78 25.37
CA LYS A 971 -18.31 99.67 26.59
C LYS A 971 -19.00 98.30 26.73
N GLN A 972 -19.54 97.77 25.64
CA GLN A 972 -20.24 96.47 25.64
C GLN A 972 -19.27 95.31 25.86
N GLU A 973 -18.10 95.34 25.22
CA GLU A 973 -17.07 94.31 25.35
C GLU A 973 -16.42 94.33 26.74
N LEU A 974 -16.23 95.51 27.32
CA LEU A 974 -15.72 95.67 28.68
C LEU A 974 -16.75 95.23 29.74
N GLU A 975 -18.03 95.46 29.51
CA GLU A 975 -19.11 94.95 30.37
C GLU A 975 -19.19 93.41 30.31
N LEU A 976 -19.01 92.79 29.13
CA LEU A 976 -18.88 91.34 28.98
C LEU A 976 -17.69 90.76 29.78
N LEU A 977 -16.66 91.57 30.02
CA LEU A 977 -15.49 91.20 30.81
C LEU A 977 -15.64 91.52 32.31
N GLY A 978 -16.69 92.24 32.73
CA GLY A 978 -17.03 92.50 34.13
C GLY A 978 -16.70 93.91 34.65
N VAL A 979 -16.37 94.86 33.77
CA VAL A 979 -16.16 96.26 34.15
C VAL A 979 -17.49 96.93 34.49
N LEU A 980 -17.55 97.67 35.60
CA LEU A 980 -18.72 98.43 36.03
C LEU A 980 -18.81 99.74 35.26
N THR A 981 -19.87 99.93 34.49
CA THR A 981 -20.03 101.08 33.59
C THR A 981 -21.12 102.09 34.01
N SER A 982 -21.66 101.96 35.24
CA SER A 982 -22.64 102.88 35.88
C SER A 982 -22.71 102.70 37.42
N PHE A 983 -23.20 103.69 38.17
CA PHE A 983 -23.17 103.71 39.65
C PHE A 983 -24.02 102.61 40.32
N LYS A 984 -25.25 102.39 39.82
CA LYS A 984 -26.19 101.34 40.28
C LYS A 984 -26.33 101.22 41.81
N GLN A 985 -26.25 102.32 42.56
CA GLN A 985 -26.45 102.37 44.03
C GLN A 985 -25.47 101.49 44.84
N ASN A 986 -24.21 101.35 44.40
CA ASN A 986 -23.19 100.54 45.08
C ASN A 986 -22.62 101.18 46.37
N TYR A 987 -23.48 101.51 47.34
CA TYR A 987 -23.08 102.18 48.59
C TYR A 987 -22.09 101.38 49.44
N GLN A 988 -22.14 100.04 49.39
CA GLN A 988 -21.19 99.18 50.12
C GLN A 988 -19.75 99.36 49.62
N LEU A 989 -19.55 99.37 48.29
CA LEU A 989 -18.24 99.60 47.67
C LEU A 989 -17.63 100.95 48.08
N ILE A 990 -18.49 101.94 48.33
CA ILE A 990 -18.08 103.28 48.76
C ILE A 990 -17.61 103.27 50.21
N ILE A 991 -18.42 102.72 51.13
CA ILE A 991 -18.07 102.70 52.56
C ILE A 991 -16.87 101.79 52.85
N ASP A 992 -16.70 100.70 52.11
CA ASP A 992 -15.55 99.78 52.24
C ASP A 992 -14.23 100.48 51.89
N ASN A 993 -14.29 101.47 50.99
CA ASN A 993 -13.14 102.25 50.53
C ASN A 993 -13.16 103.69 51.10
N PHE A 994 -13.88 103.93 52.21
CA PHE A 994 -14.08 105.28 52.78
C PHE A 994 -12.76 105.93 53.23
N LYS A 995 -12.57 107.19 52.83
CA LYS A 995 -11.47 108.08 53.23
C LYS A 995 -12.01 109.32 53.95
N TYR A 996 -11.33 109.79 55.00
CA TYR A 996 -11.70 111.04 55.68
C TYR A 996 -11.48 112.25 54.77
N PRO A 997 -12.51 113.06 54.48
CA PRO A 997 -12.35 114.34 53.78
C PRO A 997 -11.39 115.26 54.51
N THR A 998 -10.46 115.88 53.76
CA THR A 998 -9.45 116.81 54.29
C THR A 998 -9.98 118.23 54.51
N CYS A 999 -11.15 118.57 53.96
CA CYS A 999 -11.79 119.88 54.07
C CYS A 999 -13.09 119.82 54.89
N SER A 1000 -13.61 120.97 55.31
CA SER A 1000 -14.91 121.05 55.99
C SER A 1000 -16.01 120.41 55.15
N VAL A 1001 -16.77 119.50 55.76
CA VAL A 1001 -17.82 118.73 55.09
C VAL A 1001 -18.94 119.67 54.65
N SER A 1002 -19.22 119.71 53.35
CA SER A 1002 -20.37 120.44 52.79
C SER A 1002 -21.70 119.77 53.14
N SER A 1003 -22.81 120.50 53.05
CA SER A 1003 -24.15 119.94 53.30
C SER A 1003 -24.46 118.73 52.40
N SER A 1004 -24.12 118.77 51.11
CA SER A 1004 -24.36 117.67 50.17
C SER A 1004 -23.54 116.41 50.51
N VAL A 1005 -22.30 116.56 50.96
CA VAL A 1005 -21.44 115.44 51.37
C VAL A 1005 -21.89 114.90 52.73
N ALA A 1006 -22.31 115.76 53.67
CA ALA A 1006 -22.91 115.33 54.93
C ALA A 1006 -24.18 114.49 54.69
N ILE A 1007 -25.05 114.92 53.78
CA ILE A 1007 -26.26 114.18 53.39
C ILE A 1007 -25.88 112.88 52.66
N PHE A 1008 -24.88 112.90 51.78
CA PHE A 1008 -24.40 111.68 51.12
C PHE A 1008 -23.83 110.66 52.13
N MET A 1009 -23.10 111.12 53.15
CA MET A 1009 -22.65 110.26 54.23
C MET A 1009 -23.83 109.69 55.03
N LEU A 1010 -24.88 110.47 55.28
CA LEU A 1010 -26.13 109.98 55.87
C LEU A 1010 -26.86 108.97 54.95
N ARG A 1011 -26.82 109.14 53.63
CA ARG A 1011 -27.31 108.15 52.65
C ARG A 1011 -26.51 106.85 52.70
N CYS A 1012 -25.19 106.92 52.86
CA CYS A 1012 -24.34 105.75 53.07
C CYS A 1012 -24.72 105.03 54.37
N VAL A 1013 -25.01 105.76 55.46
CA VAL A 1013 -25.52 105.16 56.71
C VAL A 1013 -26.89 104.50 56.51
N ARG A 1014 -27.77 105.08 55.68
CA ARG A 1014 -29.11 104.57 55.42
C ARG A 1014 -29.14 103.34 54.52
N TYR A 1015 -28.37 103.34 53.42
CA TYR A 1015 -28.52 102.37 52.33
C TYR A 1015 -27.39 101.34 52.23
N ALA A 1016 -26.26 101.52 52.92
CA ALA A 1016 -25.25 100.47 52.97
C ALA A 1016 -25.72 99.29 53.81
N ALA A 1017 -25.40 98.07 53.38
CA ALA A 1017 -25.81 96.86 54.09
C ALA A 1017 -25.15 96.72 55.47
N TYR A 1018 -23.89 97.16 55.60
CA TYR A 1018 -23.11 97.04 56.84
C TYR A 1018 -22.47 98.36 57.28
N PRO A 1019 -23.24 99.35 57.76
CA PRO A 1019 -22.73 100.69 58.06
C PRO A 1019 -22.04 100.80 59.42
N GLN A 1020 -21.93 99.74 60.24
CA GLN A 1020 -21.54 99.85 61.65
C GLN A 1020 -20.13 100.45 61.86
N ASN A 1021 -19.13 99.98 61.11
CA ASN A 1021 -17.78 100.53 61.17
C ASN A 1021 -17.73 101.99 60.71
N PHE A 1022 -18.55 102.31 59.70
CA PHE A 1022 -18.68 103.66 59.18
C PHE A 1022 -19.35 104.60 60.19
N LEU A 1023 -20.43 104.16 60.85
CA LEU A 1023 -21.13 104.86 61.92
C LEU A 1023 -20.22 105.19 63.10
N LYS A 1024 -19.40 104.23 63.56
CA LYS A 1024 -18.44 104.45 64.64
C LYS A 1024 -17.42 105.55 64.29
N ARG A 1025 -16.96 105.59 63.04
CA ARG A 1025 -16.07 106.66 62.54
C ARG A 1025 -16.78 108.02 62.51
N LEU A 1026 -18.08 108.06 62.24
CA LEU A 1026 -18.86 109.31 62.23
C LEU A 1026 -19.19 109.83 63.64
N GLN A 1027 -19.30 108.96 64.66
CA GLN A 1027 -19.59 109.36 66.05
C GLN A 1027 -18.46 110.19 66.68
N GLU A 1028 -17.21 109.80 66.45
CA GLU A 1028 -16.03 110.46 67.03
C GLU A 1028 -15.58 111.68 66.22
N TRP A 1029 -16.04 111.80 64.97
CA TRP A 1029 -15.54 112.81 64.04
C TRP A 1029 -16.34 114.12 64.11
N LYS A 1030 -15.63 115.25 64.08
CA LYS A 1030 -16.22 116.60 64.10
C LYS A 1030 -16.72 117.01 62.72
N TRP A 1031 -17.81 116.43 62.26
CA TRP A 1031 -18.39 116.68 60.94
C TRP A 1031 -19.75 117.40 60.96
N LEU A 1032 -20.37 117.59 62.13
CA LEU A 1032 -21.63 118.31 62.27
C LEU A 1032 -21.42 119.79 62.57
N LYS A 1033 -21.95 120.68 61.74
CA LYS A 1033 -21.89 122.13 61.88
C LYS A 1033 -22.84 122.59 62.99
N THR A 1034 -22.29 123.34 63.92
CA THR A 1034 -22.99 124.04 65.01
C THR A 1034 -22.77 125.54 64.87
N ASN A 1035 -23.55 126.31 65.62
CA ASN A 1035 -23.44 127.78 65.65
C ASN A 1035 -22.08 128.29 66.17
N VAL A 1036 -21.25 127.41 66.77
CA VAL A 1036 -19.89 127.73 67.27
C VAL A 1036 -18.78 126.91 66.57
N GLY A 1037 -19.08 126.26 65.43
CA GLY A 1037 -18.09 125.48 64.64
C GLY A 1037 -18.49 124.04 64.38
N PHE A 1038 -17.61 123.22 63.81
CA PHE A 1038 -17.90 121.79 63.60
C PHE A 1038 -17.62 120.98 64.87
N ARG A 1039 -18.58 120.16 65.26
CA ARG A 1039 -18.58 119.34 66.47
C ARG A 1039 -18.87 117.89 66.14
N ALA A 1040 -18.46 117.00 67.03
CA ALA A 1040 -18.85 115.60 66.95
C ALA A 1040 -20.34 115.50 67.30
N PRO A 1041 -21.09 114.55 66.72
CA PRO A 1041 -22.51 114.43 67.02
C PRO A 1041 -22.82 114.27 68.51
N THR A 1042 -21.95 113.61 69.28
CA THR A 1042 -22.10 113.48 70.74
C THR A 1042 -21.89 114.77 71.53
N GLU A 1043 -21.26 115.79 70.94
CA GLU A 1043 -20.97 117.09 71.57
C GLU A 1043 -22.05 118.14 71.28
N THR A 1044 -23.10 117.80 70.52
CA THR A 1044 -24.13 118.74 70.08
C THR A 1044 -25.52 118.16 70.27
N PHE A 1045 -26.53 119.03 70.22
CA PHE A 1045 -27.92 118.69 70.47
C PHE A 1045 -28.86 119.54 69.60
N LEU A 1046 -30.11 119.11 69.53
CA LEU A 1046 -31.16 119.79 68.78
C LEU A 1046 -32.02 120.66 69.72
N VAL A 1047 -32.29 121.92 69.34
CA VAL A 1047 -33.13 122.84 70.13
C VAL A 1047 -34.59 122.77 69.68
N ASP A 1048 -35.48 122.38 70.59
CA ASP A 1048 -36.95 122.41 70.41
C ASP A 1048 -37.55 123.71 70.99
N ASP A 1049 -38.71 124.16 70.52
CA ASP A 1049 -39.32 125.47 70.84
C ASP A 1049 -39.56 125.69 72.33
N LYS A 1050 -39.70 124.61 73.12
CA LYS A 1050 -39.80 124.65 74.60
C LYS A 1050 -38.52 125.11 75.29
N TRP A 1051 -37.37 125.15 74.61
CA TRP A 1051 -36.03 125.39 75.17
C TRP A 1051 -35.49 126.81 74.94
N LYS A 1052 -36.16 127.64 74.12
CA LYS A 1052 -35.72 129.00 73.80
C LYS A 1052 -35.57 129.91 75.03
N CYS A 1053 -36.32 129.64 76.11
CA CYS A 1053 -36.29 130.42 77.34
C CYS A 1053 -35.12 130.07 78.27
N ILE A 1054 -34.64 128.81 78.22
CA ILE A 1054 -33.58 128.28 79.10
C ILE A 1054 -32.17 128.54 78.52
N LEU A 1055 -32.05 128.60 77.18
CA LEU A 1055 -30.80 128.91 76.47
C LEU A 1055 -30.27 130.35 76.67
N ARG A 1056 -31.01 131.24 77.35
CA ARG A 1056 -30.50 132.56 77.77
C ARG A 1056 -29.71 132.52 79.09
N ILE A 1057 -29.65 131.36 79.76
CA ILE A 1057 -29.11 131.21 81.12
C ILE A 1057 -28.03 130.11 81.19
N VAL A 1058 -27.72 129.41 80.09
CA VAL A 1058 -26.74 128.31 80.02
C VAL A 1058 -25.90 128.41 78.74
N ASP A 1059 -24.57 128.32 78.85
CA ASP A 1059 -23.61 128.30 77.71
C ASP A 1059 -23.56 126.91 77.05
N GLU A 1060 -24.52 126.61 76.17
CA GLU A 1060 -24.62 125.33 75.45
C GLU A 1060 -24.68 125.51 73.92
N VAL A 1061 -24.10 124.58 73.13
CA VAL A 1061 -23.86 124.71 71.68
C VAL A 1061 -24.78 123.82 70.81
N PRO A 1062 -25.85 124.37 70.22
CA PRO A 1062 -26.79 123.60 69.40
C PRO A 1062 -26.38 123.42 67.94
N LEU A 1063 -26.95 122.39 67.30
CA LEU A 1063 -26.79 122.13 65.86
C LEU A 1063 -27.30 123.33 65.03
N ASP A 1064 -26.52 123.71 64.00
CA ASP A 1064 -26.84 124.83 63.11
C ASP A 1064 -27.81 124.35 62.02
N LEU A 1065 -29.10 124.49 62.27
CA LEU A 1065 -30.14 124.10 61.32
C LEU A 1065 -30.15 124.98 60.05
N ASP A 1066 -29.64 126.22 60.12
CA ASP A 1066 -29.58 127.12 58.96
C ASP A 1066 -28.51 126.65 57.95
N TYR A 1067 -27.42 126.04 58.42
CA TYR A 1067 -26.38 125.47 57.53
C TYR A 1067 -26.86 124.27 56.73
N TYR A 1068 -27.71 123.43 57.32
CA TYR A 1068 -28.15 122.18 56.72
C TYR A 1068 -29.50 122.28 56.00
N GLY A 1069 -30.31 123.30 56.34
CA GLY A 1069 -31.67 123.46 55.84
C GLY A 1069 -32.59 122.29 56.21
N ASP A 1070 -33.76 122.23 55.59
CA ASP A 1070 -34.73 121.15 55.85
C ASP A 1070 -34.26 119.77 55.36
N GLU A 1071 -33.20 119.68 54.55
CA GLU A 1071 -32.69 118.42 53.97
C GLU A 1071 -32.09 117.46 55.00
N ILE A 1072 -31.70 117.96 56.19
CA ILE A 1072 -31.16 117.10 57.26
C ILE A 1072 -32.27 116.48 58.13
N ARG A 1073 -33.46 117.09 58.17
CA ARG A 1073 -34.60 116.62 59.00
C ARG A 1073 -35.03 115.17 58.70
N PRO A 1074 -35.05 114.68 57.44
CA PRO A 1074 -35.38 113.28 57.16
C PRO A 1074 -34.36 112.28 57.73
N TYR A 1075 -33.16 112.73 58.10
CA TYR A 1075 -32.07 111.87 58.56
C TYR A 1075 -31.89 111.90 60.09
N MET A 1076 -32.92 112.31 60.83
CA MET A 1076 -32.86 112.38 62.30
C MET A 1076 -32.58 111.03 62.94
N VAL A 1077 -33.06 109.93 62.34
CA VAL A 1077 -32.76 108.57 62.83
C VAL A 1077 -31.27 108.24 62.67
N GLU A 1078 -30.69 108.59 61.52
CA GLU A 1078 -29.26 108.40 61.24
C GLU A 1078 -28.38 109.32 62.10
N LEU A 1079 -28.82 110.55 62.37
CA LEU A 1079 -28.15 111.49 63.27
C LEU A 1079 -28.18 111.02 64.73
N LYS A 1080 -29.31 110.47 65.21
CA LYS A 1080 -29.38 109.81 66.52
C LYS A 1080 -28.43 108.61 66.59
N LYS A 1081 -28.39 107.77 65.54
CA LYS A 1081 -27.42 106.67 65.45
C LYS A 1081 -25.96 107.17 65.44
N ALA A 1082 -25.73 108.34 64.85
CA ALA A 1082 -24.43 109.00 64.85
C ALA A 1082 -24.09 109.68 66.20
N GLY A 1083 -25.00 109.73 67.18
CA GLY A 1083 -24.73 110.19 68.55
C GLY A 1083 -25.34 111.53 68.96
N LEU A 1084 -26.19 112.16 68.13
CA LEU A 1084 -26.82 113.46 68.42
C LEU A 1084 -27.82 113.38 69.59
N VAL A 1085 -27.69 114.26 70.59
CA VAL A 1085 -28.58 114.31 71.78
C VAL A 1085 -29.89 115.05 71.44
N THR A 1086 -31.04 114.50 71.82
CA THR A 1086 -32.37 115.07 71.45
C THR A 1086 -33.37 115.32 72.59
N ASP A 1087 -33.15 114.83 73.83
CA ASP A 1087 -34.13 114.96 74.94
C ASP A 1087 -33.51 115.52 76.25
N LEU A 1088 -34.34 116.25 77.04
CA LEU A 1088 -33.95 117.04 78.24
C LEU A 1088 -33.54 116.18 79.45
N GLU A 1089 -34.03 114.95 79.53
CA GLU A 1089 -33.68 114.00 80.60
C GLU A 1089 -32.32 113.31 80.37
N GLU A 1090 -31.79 113.35 79.15
CA GLU A 1090 -30.52 112.70 78.79
C GLU A 1090 -29.30 113.59 79.04
N LYS A 1091 -29.48 114.86 79.44
CA LYS A 1091 -28.38 115.83 79.59
C LYS A 1091 -28.17 116.26 81.05
N GLN A 1092 -27.03 115.89 81.63
CA GLN A 1092 -26.59 116.38 82.94
C GLN A 1092 -26.10 117.84 82.81
N PHE A 1093 -26.76 118.77 83.50
CA PHE A 1093 -26.28 120.15 83.61
C PHE A 1093 -25.32 120.30 84.80
N ASN A 1094 -24.16 120.92 84.58
CA ASN A 1094 -23.33 121.43 85.67
C ASN A 1094 -23.98 122.70 86.25
N ARG A 1095 -24.38 122.71 87.54
CA ARG A 1095 -24.75 123.94 88.26
C ARG A 1095 -23.48 124.63 88.78
N VAL A 1096 -23.45 125.97 88.65
CA VAL A 1096 -22.40 126.96 88.98
C VAL A 1096 -21.20 126.42 89.76
#